data_AF-A0A3C1C379-F1
#
_entry.id   AF-A0A3C1C379-F1
#
_cell.length_a   1.000
_cell.length_b   1.000
_cell.length_c   1.000
_cell.angle_alpha   90.00
_cell.angle_beta   90.00
_cell.angle_gamma   90.00
#
_symmetry.space_group_name_H-M   'P 1'
#
loop_
_entity.id
_entity.type
_entity.pdbx_description
1 polymer ?
#
loop_
_entity_poly.entity_id
_entity_poly.type
_entity_poly.pdbx_seq_one_letter_code
_entity_poly.pdbx_strand_id
1 'polypeptide(L)'
;MNPFSDHLDRSPWTAFAIRHLRRLAISIGLLLAALAVLELAAWHFLPKRSARYLLAGQSNGQPAWLDNPFFPYRFFPERTAPAPLPVVALQTPPPGTLRICLLGGSEALGAPEPSYGLGRQLELMLQRRYPGQPVEVVQMGLAGGNSHILREAARDLKRLAPDAVILLTGNDEVSGPYGPAAGLGRFHQSSHIARWMALFSRTHLSRLCIAALHRLQPAREDLQAWRSHEPLAMKGRMAARDPRLKTVARSFRKNLRAILAEASGASPVVIVCTVPVNLRDCAPFSSTYLEDETAAQEVRERLRTAIAAEAATNRIEAARGYADAIRRDPTHAEALFRAARMALADHHTAEAAALFTRARDADALRLRADSRINAILREGAAEAAASLLDAEALFAIRSPQGIPGRELFLDHIHFTFEANHLLASALVDRMEFLQAFDSPPAGDLPSAEELAASLLYHPWGRATQLETVLRQMLRPPFRWQFDHAETMARLMEEKRLWDARVAAITPENARAIFARRQASRPGDAWLAARTAWVLLGAGDPARAETAALAAHRQWPHRFDIRALLALIRAIQGQEAGDGIAFLRGGEADTGSYDIALAIGIGRSLLEKNLPARARAWFAYALRRDAWNSDAAISLAEAQRQLEKIDESFRTFQRAIESRTDGAFAWTAMALGQARLRLGENERAADILQQAIKRNPGNPLLWEDLATLYTLQGDWDIALECYRQSEEIAPYRYERLLKWADAHLQRALLRPAAQKLNELQRALVRIRSYLDSVPGDPDGLALQATIEGEIKKRWPEKLQADPGPDDAAPGRKFPWE
;
A
#
# COMPACT_ATOMS: atom_id res chain seq x y z
N MET A 1 63.56 -8.67 47.78
CA MET A 1 63.61 -10.01 47.17
C MET A 1 62.17 -10.44 46.92
N ASN A 2 61.75 -10.56 45.67
CA ASN A 2 60.34 -10.74 45.30
C ASN A 2 60.01 -12.25 45.17
N PRO A 3 59.18 -12.86 46.03
CA PRO A 3 58.94 -14.30 46.04
C PRO A 3 57.53 -14.63 45.52
N PHE A 4 57.23 -14.43 44.24
CA PHE A 4 56.04 -15.00 43.59
C PHE A 4 56.25 -15.11 42.07
N SER A 5 57.05 -16.11 41.67
CA SER A 5 57.05 -16.62 40.29
C SER A 5 56.27 -17.94 40.27
N ASP A 6 54.94 -17.85 40.35
CA ASP A 6 54.04 -18.98 40.10
C ASP A 6 53.99 -19.26 38.58
N HIS A 7 54.93 -20.08 38.13
CA HIS A 7 54.78 -20.84 36.89
C HIS A 7 53.77 -21.96 37.13
N LEU A 8 52.47 -21.62 37.10
CA LEU A 8 51.44 -22.61 36.85
C LEU A 8 51.66 -23.12 35.42
N ASP A 9 52.22 -24.34 35.30
CA ASP A 9 52.29 -25.13 34.06
C ASP A 9 50.87 -25.45 33.58
N ARG A 10 50.25 -24.43 32.97
CA ARG A 10 48.98 -24.56 32.28
C ARG A 10 49.21 -25.47 31.08
N SER A 11 48.44 -26.56 30.98
CA SER A 11 48.52 -27.46 29.83
C SER A 11 48.49 -26.65 28.52
N PRO A 12 49.23 -27.06 27.47
CA PRO A 12 49.30 -26.34 26.20
C PRO A 12 47.90 -25.96 25.65
N TRP A 13 46.91 -26.82 25.88
CA TRP A 13 45.50 -26.61 25.53
C TRP A 13 44.82 -25.49 26.30
N THR A 14 45.08 -25.35 27.60
CA THR A 14 44.54 -24.24 28.41
C THR A 14 45.20 -22.90 28.08
N ALA A 15 46.51 -22.88 27.84
CA ALA A 15 47.22 -21.69 27.37
C ALA A 15 46.77 -21.25 25.97
N PHE A 16 46.52 -22.21 25.07
CA PHE A 16 45.92 -22.01 23.75
C PHE A 16 44.52 -21.40 23.86
N ALA A 17 43.62 -22.02 24.63
CA ALA A 17 42.25 -21.54 24.82
C ALA A 17 42.21 -20.11 25.39
N ILE A 18 43.04 -19.80 26.41
CA ILE A 18 43.12 -18.46 27.00
C ILE A 18 43.64 -17.43 25.99
N ARG A 19 44.61 -17.78 25.15
CA ARG A 19 45.12 -16.89 24.10
C ARG A 19 44.05 -16.60 23.04
N HIS A 20 43.28 -17.60 22.64
CA HIS A 20 42.17 -17.43 21.70
C HIS A 20 41.01 -16.64 22.30
N LEU A 21 40.65 -16.88 23.57
CA LEU A 21 39.65 -16.08 24.28
C LEU A 21 40.09 -14.62 24.44
N ARG A 22 41.37 -14.36 24.74
CA ARG A 22 41.92 -13.00 24.79
C ARG A 22 41.90 -12.32 23.42
N ARG A 23 42.29 -13.02 22.35
CA ARG A 23 42.21 -12.49 20.98
C ARG A 23 40.77 -12.18 20.59
N LEU A 24 39.83 -13.08 20.88
CA LEU A 24 38.41 -12.87 20.65
C LEU A 24 37.89 -11.65 21.43
N ALA A 25 38.25 -11.53 22.72
CA ALA A 25 37.87 -10.38 23.54
C ALA A 25 38.44 -9.06 23.01
N ILE A 26 39.70 -9.05 22.57
CA ILE A 26 40.32 -7.88 21.93
C ILE A 26 39.61 -7.54 20.61
N SER A 27 39.33 -8.52 19.76
CA SER A 27 38.61 -8.31 18.50
C SER A 27 37.19 -7.77 18.73
N ILE A 28 36.46 -8.30 19.71
CA ILE A 28 35.15 -7.79 20.12
C ILE A 28 35.29 -6.35 20.65
N GLY A 29 36.29 -6.07 21.49
CA GLY A 29 36.56 -4.73 22.02
C GLY A 29 36.86 -3.72 20.91
N LEU A 30 37.71 -4.06 19.95
CA LEU A 30 38.02 -3.22 18.79
C LEU A 30 36.78 -2.98 17.91
N LEU A 31 35.96 -4.01 17.68
CA LEU A 31 34.72 -3.87 16.93
C LEU A 31 33.73 -2.94 17.65
N LEU A 32 33.54 -3.10 18.96
CA LEU A 32 32.67 -2.22 19.75
C LEU A 32 33.18 -0.78 19.75
N ALA A 33 34.50 -0.57 19.86
CA ALA A 33 35.10 0.75 19.75
C ALA A 33 34.86 1.37 18.37
N ALA A 34 35.04 0.60 17.29
CA ALA A 34 34.76 1.08 15.93
C ALA A 34 33.27 1.43 15.75
N LEU A 35 32.35 0.60 16.24
CA LEU A 35 30.91 0.87 16.20
C LEU A 35 30.55 2.13 17.01
N ALA A 36 31.17 2.35 18.16
CA ALA A 36 30.96 3.55 18.97
C ALA A 36 31.46 4.82 18.25
N VAL A 37 32.63 4.76 17.60
CA VAL A 37 33.15 5.86 16.78
C VAL A 37 32.22 6.16 15.61
N LEU A 38 31.72 5.12 14.92
CA LEU A 38 30.78 5.29 13.83
C LEU A 38 29.43 5.86 14.30
N GLU A 39 28.94 5.45 15.47
CA GLU A 39 27.73 6.00 16.08
C GLU A 39 27.91 7.49 16.41
N LEU A 40 29.06 7.88 17.00
CA LEU A 40 29.37 9.28 17.29
C LEU A 40 29.51 10.13 16.02
N ALA A 41 30.16 9.59 14.99
CA ALA A 41 30.26 10.25 13.69
C ALA A 41 28.87 10.42 13.06
N ALA A 42 28.06 9.37 13.06
CA ALA A 42 26.68 9.42 12.54
C ALA A 42 25.81 10.41 13.33
N TRP A 43 25.99 10.50 14.65
CA TRP A 43 25.32 11.49 15.50
C TRP A 43 25.71 12.94 15.17
N HIS A 44 26.97 13.17 14.81
CA HIS A 44 27.46 14.51 14.47
C HIS A 44 27.05 14.97 13.06
N PHE A 45 27.08 14.07 12.07
CA PHE A 45 26.90 14.43 10.66
C PHE A 45 25.49 14.20 10.09
N LEU A 46 24.64 13.38 10.74
CA LEU A 46 23.27 13.12 10.27
C LEU A 46 22.24 13.93 11.08
N PRO A 47 21.10 14.33 10.46
CA PRO A 47 20.02 15.02 11.17
C PRO A 47 19.61 14.28 12.45
N LYS A 48 19.21 14.95 13.52
CA LYS A 48 18.79 14.25 14.75
C LYS A 48 17.33 13.81 14.64
N ARG A 49 17.09 12.52 14.41
CA ARG A 49 15.74 11.92 14.38
C ARG A 49 15.52 11.08 15.64
N SER A 50 14.35 11.23 16.25
CA SER A 50 13.93 10.42 17.40
C SER A 50 13.36 9.08 16.95
N ALA A 51 13.60 8.03 17.73
CA ALA A 51 12.99 6.72 17.52
C ALA A 51 11.59 6.58 18.16
N ARG A 52 11.14 7.59 18.92
CA ARG A 52 9.83 7.60 19.60
C ARG A 52 8.70 7.88 18.61
N TYR A 53 7.49 7.41 18.94
CA TYR A 53 6.30 7.68 18.14
C TYR A 53 5.81 9.11 18.37
N LEU A 54 5.92 9.60 19.61
CA LEU A 54 5.55 10.95 20.02
C LEU A 54 6.77 11.83 20.31
N LEU A 55 6.72 13.06 19.84
CA LEU A 55 7.69 14.12 20.12
C LEU A 55 7.08 15.17 21.03
N ALA A 56 7.90 15.78 21.88
CA ALA A 56 7.48 16.99 22.59
C ALA A 56 7.46 18.17 21.62
N GLY A 57 6.39 18.93 21.63
CA GLY A 57 6.22 20.15 20.84
C GLY A 57 5.24 21.09 21.51
N GLN A 58 4.64 21.98 20.72
CA GLN A 58 3.64 22.93 21.20
C GLN A 58 2.44 22.96 20.27
N SER A 59 1.26 23.15 20.84
CA SER A 59 0.02 23.45 20.13
C SER A 59 -0.67 24.62 20.81
N ASN A 60 -1.01 25.67 20.05
CA ASN A 60 -1.60 26.91 20.57
C ASN A 60 -0.84 27.50 21.79
N GLY A 61 0.50 27.43 21.76
CA GLY A 61 1.37 27.91 22.84
C GLY A 61 1.44 27.01 24.07
N GLN A 62 0.74 25.88 24.11
CA GLN A 62 0.76 24.91 25.20
C GLN A 62 1.67 23.71 24.86
N PRO A 63 2.40 23.15 25.84
CA PRO A 63 3.17 21.92 25.64
C PRO A 63 2.26 20.75 25.23
N ALA A 64 2.61 20.09 24.13
CA ALA A 64 1.86 18.98 23.57
C ALA A 64 2.79 17.82 23.15
N TRP A 65 2.21 16.63 23.05
CA TRP A 65 2.77 15.49 22.34
C TRP A 65 2.29 15.53 20.89
N LEU A 66 3.23 15.52 19.95
CA LEU A 66 2.99 15.55 18.51
C LEU A 66 3.39 14.22 17.86
N ASP A 67 2.76 13.84 16.75
CA ASP A 67 3.21 12.69 15.95
C ASP A 67 4.63 12.92 15.39
N ASN A 68 5.43 11.85 15.38
CA ASN A 68 6.72 11.84 14.73
C ASN A 68 6.58 11.35 13.27
N PRO A 69 6.60 12.25 12.27
CA PRO A 69 6.46 11.82 10.87
C PRO A 69 7.58 10.86 10.44
N PHE A 70 8.76 10.90 11.07
CA PHE A 70 9.89 10.05 10.70
C PHE A 70 9.97 8.72 11.45
N PHE A 71 9.08 8.45 12.42
CA PHE A 71 9.01 7.15 13.10
C PHE A 71 8.92 5.94 12.13
N PRO A 72 8.15 6.00 11.03
CA PRO A 72 7.99 4.87 10.10
C PRO A 72 9.27 4.53 9.32
N TYR A 73 10.23 5.47 9.17
CA TYR A 73 11.47 5.25 8.41
C TYR A 73 12.37 4.17 9.02
N ARG A 74 12.09 3.77 10.27
CA ARG A 74 12.76 2.64 10.95
C ARG A 74 12.37 1.29 10.37
N PHE A 75 11.21 1.22 9.73
CA PHE A 75 10.55 -0.01 9.31
C PHE A 75 10.34 -0.08 7.80
N PHE A 76 10.19 1.08 7.16
CA PHE A 76 9.93 1.22 5.74
C PHE A 76 11.04 2.01 5.04
N PRO A 77 11.33 1.73 3.76
CA PRO A 77 12.12 2.64 2.94
C PRO A 77 11.53 4.05 2.95
N GLU A 78 12.40 5.05 3.03
CA GLU A 78 12.03 6.45 3.25
C GLU A 78 10.99 6.98 2.24
N ARG A 79 11.08 6.60 0.95
CA ARG A 79 10.13 7.03 -0.09
C ARG A 79 8.73 6.41 0.01
N THR A 80 8.63 5.25 0.64
CA THR A 80 7.39 4.45 0.73
C THR A 80 6.80 4.46 2.14
N ALA A 81 7.48 5.13 3.07
CA ALA A 81 7.13 5.14 4.47
C ALA A 81 5.79 5.89 4.67
N PRO A 82 4.73 5.22 5.15
CA PRO A 82 3.45 5.86 5.37
C PRO A 82 3.57 6.87 6.50
N ALA A 83 3.02 8.07 6.34
CA ALA A 83 2.98 9.04 7.43
C ALA A 83 2.01 8.55 8.53
N PRO A 84 2.32 8.75 9.82
CA PRO A 84 1.34 8.54 10.89
C PRO A 84 0.17 9.52 10.75
N LEU A 85 -0.93 9.25 11.44
CA LEU A 85 -2.01 10.23 11.58
C LEU A 85 -1.57 11.42 12.43
N PRO A 86 -2.17 12.61 12.22
CA PRO A 86 -1.90 13.76 13.07
C PRO A 86 -2.28 13.43 14.53
N VAL A 87 -1.31 13.58 15.43
CA VAL A 87 -1.53 13.48 16.87
C VAL A 87 -1.15 14.82 17.49
N VAL A 88 -2.08 15.38 18.26
CA VAL A 88 -1.85 16.54 19.12
C VAL A 88 -2.56 16.27 20.43
N ALA A 89 -1.80 15.91 21.46
CA ALA A 89 -2.33 15.66 22.80
C ALA A 89 -1.63 16.57 23.81
N LEU A 90 -2.37 17.40 24.54
CA LEU A 90 -1.77 18.30 25.53
C LEU A 90 -1.07 17.48 26.63
N GLN A 91 0.12 17.91 27.05
CA GLN A 91 0.84 17.24 28.14
C GLN A 91 0.08 17.39 29.47
N THR A 92 -0.59 18.52 29.64
CA THR A 92 -1.50 18.82 30.75
C THR A 92 -2.87 19.17 30.17
N PRO A 93 -3.72 18.16 29.87
CA PRO A 93 -5.05 18.42 29.36
C PRO A 93 -5.93 19.10 30.42
N PRO A 94 -7.03 19.78 30.03
CA PRO A 94 -7.99 20.32 30.98
C PRO A 94 -8.54 19.24 31.93
N PRO A 95 -8.85 19.57 33.19
CA PRO A 95 -9.42 18.59 34.13
C PRO A 95 -10.70 17.94 33.57
N GLY A 96 -10.84 16.62 33.76
CA GLY A 96 -11.98 15.85 33.23
C GLY A 96 -11.90 15.55 31.72
N THR A 97 -10.73 15.68 31.08
CA THR A 97 -10.56 15.29 29.67
C THR A 97 -10.54 13.77 29.57
N LEU A 98 -11.41 13.21 28.73
CA LEU A 98 -11.46 11.79 28.40
C LEU A 98 -10.47 11.49 27.29
N ARG A 99 -9.41 10.73 27.57
CA ARG A 99 -8.36 10.40 26.62
C ARG A 99 -8.34 8.91 26.32
N ILE A 100 -8.63 8.57 25.07
CA ILE A 100 -8.69 7.20 24.58
C ILE A 100 -7.56 7.00 23.57
N CYS A 101 -6.76 5.95 23.72
CA CYS A 101 -5.72 5.59 22.76
C CYS A 101 -6.14 4.38 21.93
N LEU A 102 -6.19 4.53 20.60
CA LEU A 102 -6.50 3.45 19.67
C LEU A 102 -5.22 3.00 18.95
N LEU A 103 -4.74 1.78 19.24
CA LEU A 103 -3.57 1.19 18.60
C LEU A 103 -3.98 0.19 17.53
N GLY A 104 -3.35 0.24 16.36
CA GLY A 104 -3.61 -0.76 15.33
C GLY A 104 -3.00 -0.51 13.97
N GLY A 105 -3.42 -1.36 13.02
CA GLY A 105 -3.07 -1.27 11.60
C GLY A 105 -3.89 -0.19 10.87
N SER A 106 -4.07 -0.34 9.56
CA SER A 106 -4.80 0.62 8.73
C SER A 106 -6.30 0.71 9.09
N GLU A 107 -6.90 -0.33 9.66
CA GLU A 107 -8.31 -0.33 10.08
C GLU A 107 -8.49 0.56 11.30
N ALA A 108 -7.58 0.48 12.26
CA ALA A 108 -7.57 1.33 13.44
C ALA A 108 -7.26 2.80 13.09
N LEU A 109 -6.51 3.03 12.01
CA LEU A 109 -6.32 4.37 11.45
C LEU A 109 -7.59 4.92 10.78
N GLY A 110 -8.55 4.07 10.45
CA GLY A 110 -9.71 4.49 9.67
C GLY A 110 -9.45 4.63 8.17
N ALA A 111 -8.46 3.92 7.63
CA ALA A 111 -8.22 3.89 6.19
C ALA A 111 -9.46 3.37 5.43
N PRO A 112 -9.66 3.80 4.16
CA PRO A 112 -8.79 4.68 3.38
C PRO A 112 -8.94 6.18 3.69
N GLU A 113 -9.96 6.59 4.47
CA GLU A 113 -10.23 7.99 4.78
C GLU A 113 -10.47 8.20 6.29
N PRO A 114 -9.40 8.49 7.05
CA PRO A 114 -9.43 8.61 8.52
C PRO A 114 -10.45 9.62 9.05
N SER A 115 -10.82 10.63 8.26
CA SER A 115 -11.84 11.61 8.66
C SER A 115 -13.26 11.04 8.79
N TYR A 116 -13.48 9.79 8.38
CA TYR A 116 -14.73 9.04 8.61
C TYR A 116 -14.53 7.72 9.35
N GLY A 117 -13.29 7.40 9.73
CA GLY A 117 -12.95 6.10 10.28
C GLY A 117 -13.30 5.93 11.76
N LEU A 118 -12.96 4.76 12.29
CA LEU A 118 -13.30 4.31 13.65
C LEU A 118 -13.01 5.37 14.72
N GLY A 119 -11.78 5.87 14.83
CA GLY A 119 -11.42 6.81 15.89
C GLY A 119 -12.14 8.14 15.76
N ARG A 120 -12.39 8.62 14.53
CA ARG A 120 -13.13 9.87 14.31
C ARG A 120 -14.61 9.74 14.67
N GLN A 121 -15.23 8.60 14.36
CA GLN A 121 -16.60 8.34 14.78
C GLN A 121 -16.70 8.16 16.30
N LEU A 122 -15.77 7.41 16.90
CA LEU A 122 -15.70 7.23 18.35
C LEU A 122 -15.56 8.56 19.09
N GLU A 123 -14.71 9.46 18.61
CA GLU A 123 -14.53 10.80 19.17
C GLU A 123 -15.86 11.58 19.19
N LEU A 124 -16.58 11.63 18.08
CA LEU A 124 -17.85 12.37 17.99
C LEU A 124 -18.97 11.71 18.80
N MET A 125 -18.97 10.37 18.91
CA MET A 125 -19.91 9.65 19.78
C MET A 125 -19.67 10.01 21.24
N LEU A 126 -18.42 9.94 21.71
CA LEU A 126 -18.05 10.27 23.09
C LEU A 126 -18.33 11.75 23.41
N GLN A 127 -18.04 12.67 22.49
CA GLN A 127 -18.35 14.10 22.67
C GLN A 127 -19.86 14.35 22.86
N ARG A 128 -20.72 13.59 22.18
CA ARG A 128 -22.17 13.67 22.35
C ARG A 128 -22.64 12.94 23.60
N ARG A 129 -22.03 11.80 23.94
CA ARG A 129 -22.36 10.96 25.09
C ARG A 129 -21.98 11.60 26.43
N TYR A 130 -20.86 12.32 26.47
CA TYR A 130 -20.31 13.03 27.63
C TYR A 130 -20.23 14.55 27.38
N PRO A 131 -21.38 15.24 27.26
CA PRO A 131 -21.39 16.67 27.04
C PRO A 131 -20.71 17.41 28.20
N GLY A 132 -19.84 18.36 27.86
CA GLY A 132 -19.10 19.16 28.85
C GLY A 132 -17.73 18.62 29.24
N GLN A 133 -17.36 17.42 28.78
CA GLN A 133 -15.99 16.90 28.92
C GLN A 133 -15.23 17.00 27.61
N PRO A 134 -13.99 17.52 27.61
CA PRO A 134 -13.12 17.42 26.46
C PRO A 134 -12.84 15.94 26.16
N VAL A 135 -12.90 15.56 24.89
CA VAL A 135 -12.61 14.20 24.44
C VAL A 135 -11.42 14.24 23.50
N GLU A 136 -10.45 13.37 23.74
CA GLU A 136 -9.28 13.15 22.89
C GLU A 136 -9.21 11.67 22.50
N VAL A 137 -9.44 11.36 21.22
CA VAL A 137 -9.20 10.02 20.67
C VAL A 137 -7.87 10.04 19.91
N VAL A 138 -6.84 9.49 20.53
CA VAL A 138 -5.47 9.44 19.97
C VAL A 138 -5.27 8.15 19.19
N GLN A 139 -5.25 8.25 17.87
CA GLN A 139 -5.00 7.11 16.98
C GLN A 139 -3.49 6.89 16.80
N MET A 140 -2.99 5.76 17.30
CA MET A 140 -1.60 5.34 17.25
C MET A 140 -1.44 4.13 16.33
N GLY A 141 -1.28 4.37 15.03
CA GLY A 141 -1.18 3.31 14.04
C GLY A 141 -0.44 3.74 12.78
N LEU A 142 -0.19 2.78 11.90
CA LEU A 142 0.45 2.99 10.60
C LEU A 142 -0.20 2.07 9.56
N ALA A 143 -0.35 2.56 8.32
CA ALA A 143 -0.71 1.69 7.20
C ALA A 143 0.37 0.61 7.01
N GLY A 144 -0.04 -0.65 6.82
CA GLY A 144 0.91 -1.79 6.83
C GLY A 144 1.54 -2.05 8.21
N GLY A 145 1.00 -1.45 9.27
CA GLY A 145 1.50 -1.52 10.64
C GLY A 145 1.10 -2.84 11.31
N ASN A 146 2.08 -3.70 11.57
CA ASN A 146 1.90 -4.94 12.33
C ASN A 146 2.39 -4.81 13.79
N SER A 147 2.29 -5.88 14.56
CA SER A 147 2.64 -5.95 15.98
C SER A 147 4.09 -5.57 16.31
N HIS A 148 5.02 -5.67 15.35
CA HIS A 148 6.41 -5.26 15.55
C HIS A 148 6.53 -3.74 15.67
N ILE A 149 5.77 -3.00 14.85
CA ILE A 149 5.70 -1.55 14.86
C ILE A 149 4.92 -1.08 16.08
N LEU A 150 3.74 -1.67 16.33
CA LEU A 150 2.87 -1.26 17.43
C LEU A 150 3.52 -1.45 18.79
N ARG A 151 4.37 -2.46 18.94
CA ARG A 151 5.19 -2.62 20.15
C ARG A 151 6.11 -1.44 20.44
N GLU A 152 6.64 -0.79 19.40
CA GLU A 152 7.48 0.38 19.56
C GLU A 152 6.65 1.64 19.82
N ALA A 153 5.47 1.75 19.20
CA ALA A 153 4.53 2.84 19.46
C ALA A 153 3.94 2.78 20.88
N ALA A 154 3.59 1.59 21.38
CA ALA A 154 2.97 1.37 22.69
C ALA A 154 3.81 1.89 23.87
N ARG A 155 5.14 1.99 23.70
CA ARG A 155 6.05 2.55 24.73
C ARG A 155 5.76 4.01 25.09
N ASP A 156 5.10 4.74 24.19
CA ASP A 156 4.75 6.13 24.40
C ASP A 156 3.37 6.30 25.06
N LEU A 157 2.60 5.22 25.29
CA LEU A 157 1.27 5.29 25.94
C LEU A 157 1.32 5.94 27.32
N LYS A 158 2.34 5.63 28.12
CA LYS A 158 2.52 6.22 29.46
C LYS A 158 2.67 7.75 29.43
N ARG A 159 3.09 8.33 28.30
CA ARG A 159 3.16 9.80 28.16
C ARG A 159 1.80 10.43 27.91
N LEU A 160 0.88 9.66 27.36
CA LEU A 160 -0.49 10.10 27.09
C LEU A 160 -1.37 9.92 28.34
N ALA A 161 -1.06 8.98 29.23
CA ALA A 161 -1.87 8.66 30.41
C ALA A 161 -3.38 8.52 30.08
N PRO A 162 -3.74 7.58 29.18
CA PRO A 162 -5.12 7.46 28.71
C PRO A 162 -6.04 6.76 29.72
N ASP A 163 -7.31 7.15 29.72
CA ASP A 163 -8.39 6.50 30.49
C ASP A 163 -8.72 5.11 29.94
N ALA A 164 -8.58 4.93 28.62
CA ALA A 164 -8.73 3.63 27.96
C ALA A 164 -7.73 3.42 26.82
N VAL A 165 -7.26 2.18 26.66
CA VAL A 165 -6.44 1.73 25.52
C VAL A 165 -7.19 0.66 24.74
N ILE A 166 -7.38 0.89 23.44
CA ILE A 166 -8.04 -0.04 22.52
C ILE A 166 -6.98 -0.59 21.56
N LEU A 167 -6.93 -1.91 21.40
CA LEU A 167 -6.01 -2.60 20.49
C LEU A 167 -6.79 -3.32 19.38
N LEU A 168 -6.58 -2.92 18.12
CA LEU A 168 -7.13 -3.54 16.92
C LEU A 168 -5.99 -3.83 15.93
N THR A 169 -5.42 -5.04 15.99
CA THR A 169 -4.26 -5.42 15.17
C THR A 169 -4.24 -6.90 14.86
N GLY A 170 -3.69 -7.27 13.70
CA GLY A 170 -3.58 -8.68 13.27
C GLY A 170 -3.48 -8.85 11.77
N ASN A 171 -4.00 -7.91 10.99
CA ASN A 171 -3.69 -7.80 9.56
C ASN A 171 -2.20 -7.47 9.38
N ASP A 172 -1.64 -7.81 8.24
CA ASP A 172 -0.22 -7.58 7.89
C ASP A 172 0.84 -8.25 8.78
N GLU A 173 0.50 -9.19 9.67
CA GLU A 173 1.51 -9.95 10.44
C GLU A 173 2.42 -10.81 9.55
N VAL A 174 1.97 -11.17 8.35
CA VAL A 174 2.74 -11.95 7.37
C VAL A 174 3.44 -11.04 6.35
N SER A 175 2.72 -10.05 5.82
CA SER A 175 3.15 -9.12 4.76
C SER A 175 3.92 -7.90 5.25
N GLY A 176 3.61 -7.39 6.44
CA GLY A 176 4.19 -6.19 7.01
C GLY A 176 5.64 -6.35 7.49
N PRO A 177 6.28 -5.27 7.96
CA PRO A 177 7.70 -5.26 8.32
C PRO A 177 8.11 -6.37 9.28
N TYR A 178 9.26 -6.98 9.01
CA TYR A 178 9.77 -8.19 9.69
C TYR A 178 8.91 -9.46 9.53
N GLY A 179 7.81 -9.40 8.78
CA GLY A 179 7.05 -10.57 8.35
C GLY A 179 7.84 -11.40 7.33
N PRO A 180 7.55 -12.71 7.22
CA PRO A 180 8.25 -13.61 6.31
C PRO A 180 8.05 -13.25 4.83
N ALA A 181 7.02 -12.46 4.47
CA ALA A 181 6.84 -11.99 3.11
C ALA A 181 7.71 -10.76 2.81
N ALA A 182 7.96 -9.86 3.77
CA ALA A 182 8.50 -8.50 3.61
C ALA A 182 9.95 -8.33 3.07
N GLY A 183 10.62 -9.39 2.57
CA GLY A 183 11.71 -9.21 1.61
C GLY A 183 13.19 -9.24 2.08
N LEU A 184 13.56 -9.71 3.27
CA LEU A 184 14.98 -10.04 3.61
C LEU A 184 15.28 -11.55 3.76
N GLY A 185 14.47 -12.42 3.14
CA GLY A 185 14.72 -13.86 3.12
C GLY A 185 14.73 -14.53 4.52
N ARG A 186 15.57 -15.55 4.70
CA ARG A 186 15.62 -16.42 5.91
C ARG A 186 15.87 -15.67 7.23
N PHE A 187 16.39 -14.45 7.21
CA PHE A 187 16.73 -13.68 8.42
C PHE A 187 15.50 -13.17 9.20
N HIS A 188 14.35 -12.98 8.54
CA HIS A 188 13.09 -12.60 9.20
C HIS A 188 12.37 -13.78 9.89
N GLN A 189 12.89 -15.00 9.78
CA GLN A 189 12.30 -16.17 10.46
C GLN A 189 12.64 -16.26 11.95
N SER A 190 13.47 -15.36 12.47
CA SER A 190 13.84 -15.34 13.89
C SER A 190 13.34 -14.08 14.57
N SER A 191 12.46 -14.25 15.57
CA SER A 191 11.99 -13.16 16.44
C SER A 191 13.13 -12.47 17.21
N HIS A 192 14.32 -13.09 17.30
CA HIS A 192 15.52 -12.48 17.89
C HIS A 192 16.18 -11.49 16.94
N ILE A 193 16.28 -11.84 15.65
CA ILE A 193 16.85 -10.96 14.62
C ILE A 193 15.95 -9.75 14.42
N ALA A 194 14.62 -9.93 14.34
CA ALA A 194 13.67 -8.83 14.25
C ALA A 194 13.82 -7.84 15.42
N ARG A 195 14.07 -8.35 16.65
CA ARG A 195 14.33 -7.50 17.83
C ARG A 195 15.65 -6.75 17.72
N TRP A 196 16.73 -7.42 17.30
CA TRP A 196 18.01 -6.77 17.10
C TRP A 196 17.94 -5.70 16.01
N MET A 197 17.23 -5.95 14.91
CA MET A 197 16.98 -4.96 13.87
C MET A 197 16.15 -3.77 14.39
N ALA A 198 15.10 -4.02 15.17
CA ALA A 198 14.32 -2.96 15.80
C ALA A 198 15.15 -2.13 16.81
N LEU A 199 16.07 -2.75 17.55
CA LEU A 199 17.01 -2.04 18.43
C LEU A 199 18.05 -1.25 17.63
N PHE A 200 18.63 -1.86 16.60
CA PHE A 200 19.59 -1.23 15.70
C PHE A 200 18.97 -0.02 14.99
N SER A 201 17.71 -0.10 14.57
CA SER A 201 16.97 1.03 13.97
C SER A 201 16.87 2.27 14.87
N ARG A 202 17.20 2.17 16.16
CA ARG A 202 17.22 3.31 17.08
C ARG A 202 18.55 4.07 17.07
N THR A 203 19.59 3.50 16.48
CA THR A 203 20.93 4.09 16.49
C THR A 203 21.14 4.99 15.27
N HIS A 204 22.01 5.99 15.39
CA HIS A 204 22.42 6.84 14.27
C HIS A 204 23.20 6.04 13.21
N LEU A 205 23.93 5.00 13.64
CA LEU A 205 24.64 4.09 12.74
C LEU A 205 23.71 3.38 11.76
N SER A 206 22.51 2.97 12.18
CA SER A 206 21.54 2.37 11.25
C SER A 206 21.21 3.30 10.08
N ARG A 207 21.15 4.60 10.37
CA ARG A 207 20.88 5.63 9.37
C ARG A 207 22.09 5.91 8.50
N LEU A 208 23.30 5.83 9.06
CA LEU A 208 24.52 5.88 8.26
C LEU A 208 24.58 4.70 7.29
N CYS A 209 24.26 3.49 7.74
CA CYS A 209 24.21 2.30 6.89
C CYS A 209 23.15 2.43 5.79
N ILE A 210 21.94 2.88 6.15
CA ILE A 210 20.86 3.13 5.20
C ILE A 210 21.30 4.21 4.19
N ALA A 211 21.79 5.37 4.63
CA ALA A 211 22.24 6.45 3.76
C ALA A 211 23.43 6.05 2.85
N ALA A 212 24.35 5.21 3.35
CA ALA A 212 25.42 4.64 2.55
C ALA A 212 24.88 3.71 1.47
N LEU A 213 23.90 2.86 1.82
CA LEU A 213 23.22 1.99 0.86
C LEU A 213 22.47 2.81 -0.21
N HIS A 214 21.73 3.84 0.20
CA HIS A 214 21.04 4.80 -0.69
C HIS A 214 22.03 5.44 -1.69
N ARG A 215 23.20 5.87 -1.22
CA ARG A 215 24.22 6.49 -2.08
C ARG A 215 24.84 5.50 -3.07
N LEU A 216 24.91 4.22 -2.72
CA LEU A 216 25.49 3.19 -3.57
C LEU A 216 24.50 2.66 -4.61
N GLN A 217 23.18 2.71 -4.37
CA GLN A 217 22.16 2.12 -5.25
C GLN A 217 20.85 2.94 -5.37
N PRO A 218 20.86 4.25 -5.70
CA PRO A 218 19.65 5.08 -5.71
C PRO A 218 18.60 4.64 -6.76
N ALA A 219 19.02 4.15 -7.93
CA ALA A 219 18.11 3.59 -8.94
C ALA A 219 17.35 2.36 -8.45
N ARG A 220 17.95 1.56 -7.55
CA ARG A 220 17.31 0.37 -7.00
C ARG A 220 16.17 0.74 -6.06
N GLU A 221 16.26 1.89 -5.39
CA GLU A 221 15.25 2.38 -4.47
C GLU A 221 14.12 3.09 -5.17
N ASP A 222 14.40 3.85 -6.23
CA ASP A 222 13.35 4.34 -7.13
C ASP A 222 12.58 3.16 -7.72
N LEU A 223 13.30 2.16 -8.21
CA LEU A 223 12.70 0.91 -8.69
C LEU A 223 11.91 0.18 -7.60
N GLN A 224 12.40 0.10 -6.36
CA GLN A 224 11.66 -0.52 -5.26
C GLN A 224 10.47 0.30 -4.82
N ALA A 225 10.52 1.63 -4.84
CA ALA A 225 9.40 2.50 -4.53
C ALA A 225 8.33 2.41 -5.64
N TRP A 226 8.74 2.39 -6.90
CA TRP A 226 7.86 2.16 -8.04
C TRP A 226 7.24 0.76 -7.98
N ARG A 227 8.06 -0.27 -7.73
CA ARG A 227 7.63 -1.65 -7.49
C ARG A 227 6.91 -1.87 -6.17
N SER A 228 6.95 -0.97 -5.19
CA SER A 228 6.18 -1.11 -3.94
C SER A 228 4.70 -0.82 -4.14
N HIS A 229 4.37 -0.15 -5.24
CA HIS A 229 3.00 0.00 -5.73
C HIS A 229 2.55 -1.21 -6.57
N GLU A 230 3.49 -2.07 -6.99
CA GLU A 230 3.21 -3.47 -7.27
C GLU A 230 3.29 -4.22 -5.93
N PRO A 231 2.46 -5.23 -5.63
CA PRO A 231 2.65 -6.03 -4.43
C PRO A 231 4.02 -6.67 -4.42
N LEU A 232 4.37 -7.21 -3.26
CA LEU A 232 5.27 -8.35 -3.12
C LEU A 232 4.91 -9.47 -4.10
N ALA A 233 5.36 -9.33 -5.34
CA ALA A 233 5.00 -10.14 -6.49
C ALA A 233 5.45 -11.57 -6.25
N MET A 234 4.51 -12.51 -6.08
CA MET A 234 4.64 -13.98 -6.03
C MET A 234 5.62 -14.58 -4.98
N LYS A 235 6.71 -13.90 -4.65
CA LYS A 235 7.81 -14.31 -3.76
C LYS A 235 7.41 -14.38 -2.30
N GLY A 236 6.31 -13.71 -1.93
CA GLY A 236 5.72 -13.72 -0.59
C GLY A 236 4.66 -14.81 -0.38
N ARG A 237 4.36 -15.64 -1.38
CA ARG A 237 3.32 -16.68 -1.28
C ARG A 237 3.66 -17.70 -0.20
N MET A 238 2.65 -18.09 0.57
CA MET A 238 2.77 -19.02 1.68
C MET A 238 1.57 -19.97 1.73
N ALA A 239 1.81 -21.23 1.41
CA ALA A 239 0.82 -22.29 1.53
C ALA A 239 0.24 -22.36 2.95
N ALA A 240 -0.97 -22.87 3.09
CA ALA A 240 -1.69 -22.99 4.37
C ALA A 240 -0.89 -23.67 5.49
N ARG A 241 0.00 -24.59 5.13
CA ARG A 241 0.80 -25.39 6.08
C ARG A 241 2.27 -24.95 6.15
N ASP A 242 2.61 -23.78 5.62
CA ASP A 242 3.99 -23.30 5.60
C ASP A 242 4.56 -23.16 7.03
N PRO A 243 5.71 -23.77 7.36
CA PRO A 243 6.31 -23.73 8.69
C PRO A 243 6.57 -22.32 9.22
N ARG A 244 6.83 -21.34 8.34
CA ARG A 244 7.09 -19.94 8.72
C ARG A 244 5.86 -19.31 9.40
N LEU A 245 4.66 -19.80 9.14
CA LEU A 245 3.42 -19.33 9.78
C LEU A 245 3.39 -19.62 11.29
N LYS A 246 4.10 -20.67 11.75
CA LYS A 246 4.27 -20.94 13.19
C LYS A 246 5.17 -19.90 13.85
N THR A 247 6.19 -19.43 13.12
CA THR A 247 7.05 -18.33 13.58
C THR A 247 6.26 -17.04 13.71
N VAL A 248 5.43 -16.70 12.71
CA VAL A 248 4.55 -15.51 12.77
C VAL A 248 3.67 -15.56 14.01
N ALA A 249 2.95 -16.66 14.24
CA ALA A 249 2.11 -16.85 15.42
C ALA A 249 2.89 -16.68 16.74
N ARG A 250 4.14 -17.20 16.81
CA ARG A 250 5.00 -17.06 18.00
C ARG A 250 5.45 -15.60 18.21
N SER A 251 5.86 -14.92 17.14
CA SER A 251 6.28 -13.51 17.17
C SER A 251 5.11 -12.61 17.56
N PHE A 252 3.94 -12.82 16.94
CA PHE A 252 2.73 -12.08 17.24
C PHE A 252 2.33 -12.22 18.70
N ARG A 253 2.23 -13.46 19.24
CA ARG A 253 1.93 -13.71 20.66
C ARG A 253 2.91 -12.98 21.60
N LYS A 254 4.21 -12.99 21.26
CA LYS A 254 5.23 -12.30 22.06
C LYS A 254 5.11 -10.77 22.01
N ASN A 255 4.83 -10.21 20.84
CA ASN A 255 4.65 -8.77 20.68
C ASN A 255 3.35 -8.32 21.34
N LEU A 256 2.26 -9.08 21.17
CA LEU A 256 0.97 -8.84 21.83
C LEU A 256 1.13 -8.75 23.34
N ARG A 257 1.78 -9.72 23.99
CA ARG A 257 2.07 -9.66 25.43
C ARG A 257 2.84 -8.40 25.84
N ALA A 258 3.82 -7.97 25.03
CA ALA A 258 4.58 -6.76 25.31
C ALA A 258 3.73 -5.48 25.14
N ILE A 259 2.88 -5.43 24.12
CA ILE A 259 1.95 -4.32 23.89
C ILE A 259 0.96 -4.22 25.05
N LEU A 260 0.35 -5.35 25.44
CA LEU A 260 -0.62 -5.41 26.54
C LEU A 260 0.01 -5.04 27.90
N ALA A 261 1.28 -5.38 28.12
CA ALA A 261 2.01 -4.97 29.31
C ALA A 261 2.23 -3.44 29.35
N GLU A 262 2.59 -2.82 28.23
CA GLU A 262 2.71 -1.35 28.16
C GLU A 262 1.35 -0.67 28.28
N ALA A 263 0.30 -1.23 27.68
CA ALA A 263 -1.07 -0.72 27.75
C ALA A 263 -1.62 -0.76 29.19
N SER A 264 -1.52 -1.91 29.85
CA SER A 264 -1.99 -2.10 31.24
C SER A 264 -1.17 -1.27 32.23
N GLY A 265 0.10 -0.99 31.91
CA GLY A 265 0.93 -0.08 32.69
C GLY A 265 0.66 1.42 32.42
N ALA A 266 -0.15 1.75 31.42
CA ALA A 266 -0.50 3.12 31.05
C ALA A 266 -1.97 3.47 31.35
N SER A 267 -2.87 2.47 31.42
CA SER A 267 -4.30 2.65 31.61
C SER A 267 -4.92 1.48 32.37
N PRO A 268 -5.91 1.73 33.25
CA PRO A 268 -6.65 0.66 33.92
C PRO A 268 -7.59 -0.09 32.98
N VAL A 269 -8.05 0.53 31.89
CA VAL A 269 -8.98 -0.07 30.94
C VAL A 269 -8.25 -0.40 29.64
N VAL A 270 -8.06 -1.69 29.38
CA VAL A 270 -7.49 -2.20 28.13
C VAL A 270 -8.53 -3.07 27.42
N ILE A 271 -8.86 -2.70 26.19
CA ILE A 271 -9.79 -3.44 25.32
C ILE A 271 -9.01 -4.03 24.14
N VAL A 272 -9.08 -5.34 23.97
CA VAL A 272 -8.50 -6.06 22.83
C VAL A 272 -9.63 -6.44 21.88
N CYS A 273 -9.55 -5.99 20.64
CA CYS A 273 -10.49 -6.34 19.58
C CYS A 273 -9.94 -7.50 18.75
N THR A 274 -10.76 -8.51 18.47
CA THR A 274 -10.49 -9.40 17.33
C THR A 274 -10.57 -8.60 16.03
N VAL A 275 -9.96 -9.08 14.95
CA VAL A 275 -9.92 -8.37 13.68
C VAL A 275 -10.88 -9.04 12.69
N PRO A 276 -12.06 -8.43 12.40
CA PRO A 276 -12.95 -8.94 11.37
C PRO A 276 -12.38 -8.63 9.98
N VAL A 277 -12.65 -9.51 9.02
CA VAL A 277 -12.22 -9.34 7.62
C VAL A 277 -13.35 -9.72 6.68
N ASN A 278 -13.30 -9.22 5.44
CA ASN A 278 -14.27 -9.57 4.42
C ASN A 278 -14.10 -11.04 4.01
N LEU A 279 -15.13 -11.85 4.26
CA LEU A 279 -15.14 -13.28 3.93
C LEU A 279 -15.88 -13.52 2.63
N ARG A 280 -17.11 -13.00 2.50
CA ARG A 280 -18.04 -13.33 1.42
C ARG A 280 -17.66 -12.67 0.09
N ASP A 281 -17.19 -11.43 0.15
CA ASP A 281 -17.02 -10.54 -1.01
C ASP A 281 -15.55 -10.17 -1.24
N CYS A 282 -14.64 -11.09 -0.91
CA CYS A 282 -13.21 -10.95 -1.14
C CYS A 282 -12.62 -12.31 -1.52
N ALA A 283 -12.53 -12.57 -2.83
CA ALA A 283 -11.88 -13.76 -3.35
C ALA A 283 -10.43 -13.89 -2.85
N PRO A 284 -9.89 -15.12 -2.80
CA PRO A 284 -8.48 -15.31 -2.49
C PRO A 284 -7.58 -14.54 -3.46
N PHE A 285 -6.54 -13.91 -2.93
CA PHE A 285 -5.55 -13.22 -3.75
C PHE A 285 -4.61 -14.19 -4.48
N SER A 286 -4.42 -15.39 -3.92
CA SER A 286 -3.62 -16.44 -4.55
C SER A 286 -3.95 -17.81 -3.98
N SER A 287 -3.90 -18.84 -4.83
CA SER A 287 -3.95 -20.25 -4.44
C SER A 287 -2.59 -20.92 -4.60
N THR A 288 -2.30 -21.91 -3.75
CA THR A 288 -1.19 -22.87 -3.95
C THR A 288 -1.75 -24.21 -4.41
N TYR A 289 -0.92 -25.01 -5.06
CA TYR A 289 -1.20 -26.40 -5.38
C TYR A 289 -0.34 -27.32 -4.50
N LEU A 290 -0.64 -28.62 -4.56
CA LEU A 290 0.16 -29.68 -3.94
C LEU A 290 1.60 -29.69 -4.49
N GLU A 291 2.55 -30.15 -3.66
CA GLU A 291 3.95 -30.28 -4.08
C GLU A 291 4.16 -31.40 -5.10
N ASP A 292 3.33 -32.45 -5.07
CA ASP A 292 3.28 -33.49 -6.09
C ASP A 292 2.60 -32.93 -7.35
N GLU A 293 3.38 -32.76 -8.42
CA GLU A 293 2.94 -32.19 -9.69
C GLU A 293 1.84 -33.01 -10.36
N THR A 294 1.84 -34.35 -10.18
CA THR A 294 0.80 -35.21 -10.77
C THR A 294 -0.54 -34.93 -10.10
N ALA A 295 -0.54 -34.92 -8.77
CA ALA A 295 -1.74 -34.60 -7.98
C ALA A 295 -2.18 -33.14 -8.20
N ALA A 296 -1.24 -32.21 -8.33
CA ALA A 296 -1.51 -30.81 -8.65
C ALA A 296 -2.18 -30.66 -10.02
N GLN A 297 -1.71 -31.40 -11.02
CA GLN A 297 -2.29 -31.40 -12.37
C GLN A 297 -3.72 -31.96 -12.37
N GLU A 298 -3.98 -33.03 -11.64
CA GLU A 298 -5.34 -33.55 -11.47
C GLU A 298 -6.27 -32.51 -10.83
N VAL A 299 -5.79 -31.77 -9.81
CA VAL A 299 -6.56 -30.67 -9.20
C VAL A 299 -6.81 -29.55 -10.21
N ARG A 300 -5.80 -29.15 -11.01
CA ARG A 300 -5.95 -28.14 -12.08
C ARG A 300 -7.04 -28.52 -13.07
N GLU A 301 -7.03 -29.77 -13.54
CA GLU A 301 -8.02 -30.27 -14.50
C GLU A 301 -9.43 -30.28 -13.92
N ARG A 302 -9.60 -30.79 -12.69
CA ARG A 302 -10.90 -30.79 -12.00
C ARG A 302 -11.42 -29.39 -11.78
N LEU A 303 -10.57 -28.47 -11.34
CA LEU A 303 -10.94 -27.08 -11.14
C LEU A 303 -11.36 -26.43 -12.47
N ARG A 304 -10.62 -26.67 -13.55
CA ARG A 304 -10.96 -26.16 -14.89
C ARG A 304 -12.34 -26.66 -15.35
N THR A 305 -12.63 -27.95 -15.16
CA THR A 305 -13.95 -28.51 -15.49
C THR A 305 -15.06 -27.91 -14.63
N ALA A 306 -14.82 -27.70 -13.33
CA ALA A 306 -15.78 -27.11 -12.42
C ALA A 306 -16.10 -25.65 -12.78
N ILE A 307 -15.07 -24.86 -13.11
CA ILE A 307 -15.21 -23.46 -13.54
C ILE A 307 -15.97 -23.38 -14.88
N ALA A 308 -15.69 -24.27 -15.83
CA ALA A 308 -16.43 -24.33 -17.09
C ALA A 308 -17.91 -24.68 -16.86
N ALA A 309 -18.19 -25.62 -15.96
CA ALA A 309 -19.56 -25.96 -15.56
C ALA A 309 -20.27 -24.79 -14.85
N GLU A 310 -19.57 -24.07 -13.97
CA GLU A 310 -20.11 -22.86 -13.30
C GLU A 310 -20.47 -21.79 -14.34
N ALA A 311 -19.57 -21.52 -15.30
CA ALA A 311 -19.80 -20.58 -16.39
C ALA A 311 -20.96 -21.00 -17.31
N ALA A 312 -21.13 -22.31 -17.53
CA ALA A 312 -22.26 -22.89 -18.25
C ALA A 312 -23.56 -22.94 -17.41
N THR A 313 -23.56 -22.40 -16.19
CA THR A 313 -24.68 -22.43 -15.23
C THR A 313 -25.09 -23.85 -14.77
N ASN A 314 -24.25 -24.86 -15.04
CA ASN A 314 -24.46 -26.23 -14.57
C ASN A 314 -24.00 -26.38 -13.11
N ARG A 315 -24.88 -26.00 -12.17
CA ARG A 315 -24.58 -25.98 -10.74
C ARG A 315 -24.23 -27.35 -10.16
N ILE A 316 -24.88 -28.42 -10.61
CA ILE A 316 -24.64 -29.76 -10.04
C ILE A 316 -23.23 -30.23 -10.37
N GLU A 317 -22.81 -30.06 -11.62
CA GLU A 317 -21.47 -30.44 -12.07
C GLU A 317 -20.38 -29.56 -11.46
N ALA A 318 -20.62 -28.25 -11.38
CA ALA A 318 -19.70 -27.32 -10.73
C ALA A 318 -19.49 -27.64 -9.24
N ALA A 319 -20.58 -27.87 -8.48
CA ALA A 319 -20.50 -28.22 -7.06
C ALA A 319 -19.72 -29.53 -6.86
N ARG A 320 -19.99 -30.55 -7.67
CA ARG A 320 -19.26 -31.83 -7.64
C ARG A 320 -17.77 -31.62 -7.96
N GLY A 321 -17.46 -30.84 -8.99
CA GLY A 321 -16.09 -30.54 -9.40
C GLY A 321 -15.30 -29.81 -8.32
N TYR A 322 -15.89 -28.80 -7.66
CA TYR A 322 -15.24 -28.11 -6.54
C TYR A 322 -15.08 -29.02 -5.33
N ALA A 323 -16.08 -29.84 -4.98
CA ALA A 323 -15.96 -30.80 -3.89
C ALA A 323 -14.84 -31.81 -4.13
N ASP A 324 -14.68 -32.29 -5.37
CA ASP A 324 -13.61 -33.21 -5.74
C ASP A 324 -12.22 -32.55 -5.74
N ALA A 325 -12.12 -31.29 -6.19
CA ALA A 325 -10.89 -30.51 -6.08
C ALA A 325 -10.49 -30.31 -4.61
N ILE A 326 -11.44 -29.93 -3.74
CA ILE A 326 -11.21 -29.74 -2.29
C ILE A 326 -10.84 -31.05 -1.60
N ARG A 327 -11.41 -32.19 -2.03
CA ARG A 327 -11.07 -33.51 -1.46
C ARG A 327 -9.60 -33.85 -1.69
N ARG A 328 -9.05 -33.46 -2.84
CA ARG A 328 -7.68 -33.73 -3.28
C ARG A 328 -6.68 -32.71 -2.73
N ASP A 329 -7.02 -31.43 -2.79
CA ASP A 329 -6.30 -30.35 -2.13
C ASP A 329 -7.24 -29.58 -1.17
N PRO A 330 -7.30 -30.00 0.11
CA PRO A 330 -8.15 -29.36 1.12
C PRO A 330 -7.81 -27.91 1.44
N THR A 331 -6.70 -27.42 0.90
CA THR A 331 -6.15 -26.08 1.12
C THR A 331 -6.13 -25.25 -0.16
N HIS A 332 -6.83 -25.67 -1.22
CA HIS A 332 -6.92 -24.88 -2.43
C HIS A 332 -7.91 -23.71 -2.27
N ALA A 333 -7.38 -22.49 -2.10
CA ALA A 333 -8.17 -21.33 -1.68
C ALA A 333 -9.31 -20.98 -2.64
N GLU A 334 -9.05 -20.97 -3.96
CA GLU A 334 -10.08 -20.66 -4.96
C GLU A 334 -11.23 -21.68 -4.98
N ALA A 335 -10.91 -22.97 -4.94
CA ALA A 335 -11.92 -24.03 -4.93
C ALA A 335 -12.81 -23.91 -3.68
N LEU A 336 -12.20 -23.66 -2.51
CA LEU A 336 -12.93 -23.42 -1.27
C LEU A 336 -13.86 -22.21 -1.39
N PHE A 337 -13.39 -21.10 -1.96
CA PHE A 337 -14.19 -19.88 -2.10
C PHE A 337 -15.35 -20.06 -3.08
N ARG A 338 -15.11 -20.69 -4.23
CA ARG A 338 -16.17 -20.98 -5.22
C ARG A 338 -17.22 -21.93 -4.65
N ALA A 339 -16.80 -23.00 -3.97
CA ALA A 339 -17.71 -23.88 -3.25
C ALA A 339 -18.52 -23.12 -2.17
N ALA A 340 -17.89 -22.17 -1.46
CA ALA A 340 -18.58 -21.35 -0.47
C ALA A 340 -19.68 -20.47 -1.10
N ARG A 341 -19.42 -19.86 -2.28
CA ARG A 341 -20.44 -19.10 -3.02
C ARG A 341 -21.62 -19.98 -3.42
N MET A 342 -21.35 -21.22 -3.85
CA MET A 342 -22.41 -22.16 -4.23
C MET A 342 -23.26 -22.58 -3.02
N ALA A 343 -22.60 -23.01 -1.93
CA ALA A 343 -23.28 -23.35 -0.68
C ALA A 343 -24.13 -22.17 -0.16
N LEU A 344 -23.63 -20.94 -0.29
CA LEU A 344 -24.38 -19.74 0.10
C LEU A 344 -25.61 -19.52 -0.77
N ALA A 345 -25.49 -19.70 -2.09
CA ALA A 345 -26.59 -19.58 -3.04
C ALA A 345 -27.67 -20.65 -2.81
N ASP A 346 -27.28 -21.83 -2.31
CA ASP A 346 -28.18 -22.93 -1.94
C ASP A 346 -28.70 -22.81 -0.49
N HIS A 347 -28.47 -21.66 0.17
CA HIS A 347 -28.88 -21.39 1.55
C HIS A 347 -28.27 -22.32 2.62
N HIS A 348 -27.18 -23.03 2.30
CA HIS A 348 -26.39 -23.82 3.25
C HIS A 348 -25.40 -22.93 4.01
N THR A 349 -25.94 -22.03 4.82
CA THR A 349 -25.18 -20.94 5.47
C THR A 349 -24.02 -21.41 6.34
N ALA A 350 -24.19 -22.46 7.15
CA ALA A 350 -23.13 -22.96 8.03
C ALA A 350 -21.95 -23.55 7.23
N GLU A 351 -22.26 -24.28 6.16
CA GLU A 351 -21.26 -24.83 5.24
C GLU A 351 -20.51 -23.71 4.52
N ALA A 352 -21.25 -22.73 3.98
CA ALA A 352 -20.67 -21.56 3.32
C ALA A 352 -19.71 -20.79 4.25
N ALA A 353 -20.12 -20.52 5.49
CA ALA A 353 -19.29 -19.83 6.48
C ALA A 353 -17.98 -20.59 6.76
N ALA A 354 -18.05 -21.92 6.91
CA ALA A 354 -16.88 -22.76 7.11
C ALA A 354 -15.95 -22.76 5.89
N LEU A 355 -16.50 -22.83 4.67
CA LEU A 355 -15.73 -22.80 3.44
C LEU A 355 -15.07 -21.44 3.19
N PHE A 356 -15.76 -20.31 3.41
CA PHE A 356 -15.16 -18.98 3.31
C PHE A 356 -14.03 -18.78 4.33
N THR A 357 -14.23 -19.22 5.56
CA THR A 357 -13.20 -19.18 6.62
C THR A 357 -11.96 -19.96 6.20
N ARG A 358 -12.15 -21.18 5.67
CA ARG A 358 -11.06 -22.01 5.15
C ARG A 358 -10.40 -21.39 3.93
N ALA A 359 -11.15 -20.77 3.02
CA ALA A 359 -10.61 -20.10 1.84
C ALA A 359 -9.68 -18.94 2.23
N ARG A 360 -10.10 -18.10 3.19
CA ARG A 360 -9.24 -17.04 3.77
C ARG A 360 -7.99 -17.63 4.42
N ASP A 361 -8.13 -18.67 5.26
CA ASP A 361 -7.00 -19.29 5.94
C ASP A 361 -6.02 -19.96 4.97
N ALA A 362 -6.52 -20.40 3.82
CA ALA A 362 -5.77 -21.00 2.72
C ALA A 362 -5.13 -19.99 1.76
N ASP A 363 -5.57 -18.72 1.76
CA ASP A 363 -5.08 -17.68 0.86
C ASP A 363 -3.55 -17.57 0.96
N ALA A 364 -2.89 -17.72 -0.19
CA ALA A 364 -1.44 -17.80 -0.23
C ALA A 364 -0.79 -16.41 -0.14
N LEU A 365 -1.53 -15.34 -0.44
CA LEU A 365 -1.09 -13.97 -0.21
C LEU A 365 -1.80 -13.44 1.05
N ARG A 366 -1.17 -13.69 2.20
CA ARG A 366 -1.76 -13.54 3.53
C ARG A 366 -1.77 -12.08 4.00
N LEU A 367 -2.73 -11.31 3.48
CA LEU A 367 -2.96 -9.91 3.87
C LEU A 367 -3.96 -9.77 5.03
N ARG A 368 -4.90 -10.73 5.13
CA ARG A 368 -5.96 -10.78 6.15
C ARG A 368 -5.50 -11.51 7.40
N ALA A 369 -5.98 -11.07 8.56
CA ALA A 369 -5.94 -11.81 9.82
C ALA A 369 -6.70 -13.13 9.65
N ASP A 370 -6.01 -14.24 9.90
CA ASP A 370 -6.60 -15.57 9.82
C ASP A 370 -7.11 -16.06 11.17
N SER A 371 -7.75 -17.23 11.19
CA SER A 371 -8.31 -17.81 12.43
C SER A 371 -7.29 -17.89 13.57
N ARG A 372 -6.01 -18.11 13.25
CA ARG A 372 -4.94 -18.30 14.23
C ARG A 372 -4.56 -16.98 14.89
N ILE A 373 -4.57 -15.88 14.13
CA ILE A 373 -4.33 -14.53 14.66
C ILE A 373 -5.45 -14.14 15.63
N ASN A 374 -6.72 -14.30 15.25
CA ASN A 374 -7.84 -14.01 16.14
C ASN A 374 -7.87 -14.91 17.38
N ALA A 375 -7.49 -16.18 17.28
CA ALA A 375 -7.30 -17.04 18.44
C ALA A 375 -6.23 -16.51 19.41
N ILE A 376 -5.08 -16.05 18.90
CA ILE A 376 -4.01 -15.46 19.73
C ILE A 376 -4.47 -14.17 20.42
N LEU A 377 -5.29 -13.35 19.76
CA LEU A 377 -5.87 -12.15 20.39
C LEU A 377 -6.79 -12.51 21.57
N ARG A 378 -7.66 -13.51 21.40
CA ARG A 378 -8.53 -14.01 22.47
C ARG A 378 -7.73 -14.58 23.64
N GLU A 379 -6.73 -15.42 23.35
CA GLU A 379 -5.80 -15.96 24.35
C GLU A 379 -5.04 -14.84 25.09
N GLY A 380 -4.48 -13.89 24.34
CA GLY A 380 -3.68 -12.79 24.91
C GLY A 380 -4.50 -11.84 25.78
N ALA A 381 -5.76 -11.57 25.41
CA ALA A 381 -6.69 -10.79 26.23
C ALA A 381 -6.94 -11.48 27.57
N ALA A 382 -7.22 -12.79 27.54
CA ALA A 382 -7.44 -13.58 28.76
C ALA A 382 -6.17 -13.65 29.64
N GLU A 383 -4.99 -13.90 29.05
CA GLU A 383 -3.71 -13.95 29.77
C GLU A 383 -3.36 -12.62 30.46
N ALA A 384 -3.69 -11.49 29.83
CA ALA A 384 -3.42 -10.16 30.36
C ALA A 384 -4.53 -9.61 31.26
N ALA A 385 -5.60 -10.37 31.49
CA ALA A 385 -6.84 -9.88 32.12
C ALA A 385 -7.39 -8.60 31.47
N ALA A 386 -7.14 -8.42 30.17
CA ALA A 386 -7.69 -7.32 29.38
C ALA A 386 -9.09 -7.69 28.88
N SER A 387 -9.95 -6.68 28.68
CA SER A 387 -11.29 -6.92 28.18
C SER A 387 -11.28 -7.28 26.70
N LEU A 388 -11.90 -8.39 26.32
CA LEU A 388 -12.08 -8.78 24.92
C LEU A 388 -13.35 -8.14 24.33
N LEU A 389 -13.22 -7.52 23.15
CA LEU A 389 -14.33 -7.20 22.26
C LEU A 389 -14.23 -8.09 21.01
N ASP A 390 -15.09 -9.10 20.91
CA ASP A 390 -15.11 -10.02 19.77
C ASP A 390 -15.81 -9.36 18.56
N ALA A 391 -15.08 -8.48 17.88
CA ALA A 391 -15.55 -7.81 16.68
C ALA A 391 -15.77 -8.78 15.49
N GLU A 392 -15.11 -9.95 15.46
CA GLU A 392 -15.36 -11.00 14.46
C GLU A 392 -16.79 -11.53 14.61
N ALA A 393 -17.20 -11.86 15.85
CA ALA A 393 -18.56 -12.27 16.15
C ALA A 393 -19.57 -11.13 15.96
N LEU A 394 -19.23 -9.90 16.36
CA LEU A 394 -20.09 -8.72 16.18
C LEU A 394 -20.44 -8.50 14.71
N PHE A 395 -19.44 -8.58 13.82
CA PHE A 395 -19.63 -8.37 12.39
C PHE A 395 -20.43 -9.52 11.79
N ALA A 396 -20.15 -10.77 12.17
CA ALA A 396 -20.93 -11.91 11.75
C ALA A 396 -22.42 -11.75 12.09
N ILE A 397 -22.76 -11.37 13.33
CA ILE A 397 -24.16 -11.17 13.77
C ILE A 397 -24.88 -10.09 12.97
N ARG A 398 -24.17 -9.05 12.52
CA ARG A 398 -24.75 -7.95 11.73
C ARG A 398 -24.76 -8.18 10.23
N SER A 399 -24.11 -9.24 9.77
CA SER A 399 -24.03 -9.56 8.36
C SER A 399 -25.16 -10.48 7.90
N PRO A 400 -25.65 -10.31 6.65
CA PRO A 400 -26.61 -11.23 6.06
C PRO A 400 -26.10 -12.67 6.14
N GLN A 401 -26.96 -13.57 6.62
CA GLN A 401 -26.64 -15.00 6.81
C GLN A 401 -25.42 -15.24 7.72
N GLY A 402 -25.02 -14.30 8.58
CA GLY A 402 -23.92 -14.54 9.51
C GLY A 402 -22.52 -14.47 8.89
N ILE A 403 -22.37 -14.08 7.63
CA ILE A 403 -21.09 -14.11 6.90
C ILE A 403 -20.70 -12.70 6.45
N PRO A 404 -19.65 -12.10 7.04
CA PRO A 404 -19.22 -10.75 6.73
C PRO A 404 -18.85 -10.52 5.26
N GLY A 405 -19.42 -9.46 4.69
CA GLY A 405 -19.19 -9.07 3.31
C GLY A 405 -19.18 -7.56 3.09
N ARG A 406 -19.44 -7.16 1.85
CA ARG A 406 -19.35 -5.78 1.34
C ARG A 406 -20.24 -4.75 2.04
N GLU A 407 -21.24 -5.19 2.80
CA GLU A 407 -22.07 -4.30 3.62
C GLU A 407 -21.29 -3.71 4.80
N LEU A 408 -20.28 -4.43 5.29
CA LEU A 408 -19.40 -3.96 6.37
C LEU A 408 -17.98 -3.63 5.89
N PHE A 409 -17.61 -4.01 4.67
CA PHE A 409 -16.26 -3.84 4.14
C PHE A 409 -16.21 -3.12 2.78
N LEU A 410 -15.24 -2.23 2.64
CA LEU A 410 -14.91 -1.55 1.39
C LEU A 410 -14.02 -2.42 0.49
N ASP A 411 -13.14 -3.19 1.11
CA ASP A 411 -12.23 -4.13 0.45
C ASP A 411 -12.07 -5.41 1.28
N HIS A 412 -10.88 -6.02 1.32
CA HIS A 412 -10.57 -7.17 2.14
C HIS A 412 -10.57 -6.94 3.67
N ILE A 413 -10.28 -5.72 4.16
CA ILE A 413 -10.08 -5.41 5.58
C ILE A 413 -10.64 -4.05 6.02
N HIS A 414 -10.76 -3.07 5.13
CA HIS A 414 -11.20 -1.73 5.50
C HIS A 414 -12.72 -1.64 5.65
N PHE A 415 -13.17 -0.98 6.72
CA PHE A 415 -14.57 -0.92 7.12
C PHE A 415 -15.36 0.15 6.36
N THR A 416 -16.63 -0.14 6.06
CA THR A 416 -17.60 0.89 5.64
C THR A 416 -17.85 1.91 6.75
N PHE A 417 -18.52 3.01 6.44
CA PHE A 417 -18.90 4.00 7.45
C PHE A 417 -19.75 3.38 8.56
N GLU A 418 -20.68 2.52 8.16
CA GLU A 418 -21.63 1.82 9.01
C GLU A 418 -20.93 0.76 9.89
N ALA A 419 -19.94 0.07 9.37
CA ALA A 419 -19.12 -0.86 10.16
C ALA A 419 -18.23 -0.15 11.19
N ASN A 420 -17.67 1.01 10.84
CA ASN A 420 -16.96 1.87 11.79
C ASN A 420 -17.91 2.34 12.92
N HIS A 421 -19.14 2.74 12.58
CA HIS A 421 -20.17 3.13 13.55
C HIS A 421 -20.52 2.00 14.50
N LEU A 422 -20.73 0.80 13.95
CA LEU A 422 -21.05 -0.40 14.72
C LEU A 422 -19.96 -0.72 15.75
N LEU A 423 -18.69 -0.71 15.32
CA LEU A 423 -17.56 -0.99 16.20
C LEU A 423 -17.33 0.13 17.23
N ALA A 424 -17.46 1.40 16.83
CA ALA A 424 -17.37 2.54 17.73
C ALA A 424 -18.43 2.47 18.83
N SER A 425 -19.68 2.15 18.47
CA SER A 425 -20.79 2.00 19.42
C SER A 425 -20.50 0.89 20.44
N ALA A 426 -20.06 -0.28 19.97
CA ALA A 426 -19.69 -1.40 20.84
C ALA A 426 -18.49 -1.08 21.76
N LEU A 427 -17.57 -0.23 21.31
CA LEU A 427 -16.46 0.26 22.13
C LEU A 427 -16.93 1.23 23.21
N VAL A 428 -17.87 2.14 22.92
CA VAL A 428 -18.46 3.01 23.94
C VAL A 428 -19.16 2.17 25.01
N ASP A 429 -20.04 1.25 24.61
CA ASP A 429 -20.73 0.35 25.54
C ASP A 429 -19.74 -0.44 26.40
N ARG A 430 -18.63 -0.89 25.79
CA ARG A 430 -17.60 -1.65 26.51
C ARG A 430 -16.84 -0.78 27.51
N MET A 431 -16.48 0.45 27.16
CA MET A 431 -15.80 1.38 28.06
C MET A 431 -16.72 1.80 29.22
N GLU A 432 -18.01 2.00 28.96
CA GLU A 432 -19.02 2.27 29.99
C GLU A 432 -19.18 1.09 30.95
N PHE A 433 -19.27 -0.13 30.43
CA PHE A 433 -19.31 -1.34 31.25
C PHE A 433 -18.08 -1.51 32.15
N LEU A 434 -16.91 -1.14 31.65
CA LEU A 434 -15.64 -1.20 32.40
C LEU A 434 -15.41 0.00 33.32
N GLN A 435 -16.34 0.96 33.35
CA GLN A 435 -16.22 2.21 34.11
C GLN A 435 -14.92 2.95 33.78
N ALA A 436 -14.60 3.07 32.49
CA ALA A 436 -13.41 3.78 32.02
C ALA A 436 -13.43 5.28 32.35
N PHE A 437 -14.60 5.84 32.66
CA PHE A 437 -14.79 7.26 32.92
C PHE A 437 -15.50 7.47 34.25
N ASP A 438 -15.02 8.43 35.05
CA ASP A 438 -15.59 8.74 36.37
C ASP A 438 -16.99 9.36 36.28
N SER A 439 -17.28 10.03 35.16
CA SER A 439 -18.55 10.72 34.97
C SER A 439 -19.60 9.80 34.37
N PRO A 440 -20.87 9.93 34.79
CA PRO A 440 -21.95 9.19 34.16
C PRO A 440 -22.22 9.72 32.74
N PRO A 441 -22.67 8.86 31.81
CA PRO A 441 -23.13 9.32 30.51
C PRO A 441 -24.37 10.19 30.65
N ALA A 442 -24.43 11.29 29.90
CA ALA A 442 -25.52 12.27 29.98
C ALA A 442 -26.23 12.55 28.65
N GLY A 443 -25.60 12.24 27.50
CA GLY A 443 -26.21 12.38 26.19
C GLY A 443 -26.47 11.03 25.50
N ASP A 444 -27.13 11.06 24.36
CA ASP A 444 -27.43 9.86 23.56
C ASP A 444 -26.32 9.53 22.56
N LEU A 445 -26.22 8.25 22.19
CA LEU A 445 -25.37 7.83 21.08
C LEU A 445 -26.03 8.21 19.74
N PRO A 446 -25.32 8.93 18.86
CA PRO A 446 -25.88 9.30 17.56
C PRO A 446 -25.99 8.07 16.64
N SER A 447 -27.05 8.03 15.84
CA SER A 447 -27.20 7.06 14.76
C SER A 447 -26.13 7.25 13.67
N ALA A 448 -25.92 6.22 12.84
CA ALA A 448 -24.99 6.29 11.71
C ALA A 448 -25.36 7.42 10.73
N GLU A 449 -26.65 7.64 10.49
CA GLU A 449 -27.15 8.70 9.62
C GLU A 449 -26.86 10.10 10.19
N GLU A 450 -27.10 10.31 11.49
CA GLU A 450 -26.77 11.58 12.16
C GLU A 450 -25.27 11.88 12.10
N LEU A 451 -24.42 10.86 12.31
CA LEU A 451 -22.97 11.03 12.20
C LEU A 451 -22.53 11.27 10.76
N ALA A 452 -23.10 10.56 9.79
CA ALA A 452 -22.81 10.78 8.37
C ALA A 452 -23.19 12.21 7.94
N ALA A 453 -24.34 12.72 8.38
CA ALA A 453 -24.75 14.10 8.15
C ALA A 453 -23.82 15.09 8.88
N SER A 454 -23.42 14.78 10.12
CA SER A 454 -22.49 15.59 10.90
C SER A 454 -21.13 15.73 10.23
N LEU A 455 -20.62 14.63 9.69
CA LEU A 455 -19.34 14.56 9.00
C LEU A 455 -19.43 14.97 7.53
N LEU A 456 -20.60 15.34 6.99
CA LEU A 456 -20.78 15.59 5.55
C LEU A 456 -20.24 14.41 4.71
N TYR A 457 -20.53 13.19 5.17
CA TYR A 457 -20.11 11.95 4.51
C TYR A 457 -20.93 11.69 3.24
N HIS A 458 -22.24 11.97 3.28
CA HIS A 458 -23.09 11.92 2.09
C HIS A 458 -23.30 13.33 1.50
N PRO A 459 -23.14 13.52 0.17
CA PRO A 459 -22.58 12.57 -0.80
C PRO A 459 -21.03 12.60 -0.89
N TRP A 460 -20.38 13.67 -0.42
CA TRP A 460 -18.96 13.94 -0.68
C TRP A 460 -18.01 12.85 -0.18
N GLY A 461 -18.12 12.47 1.09
CA GLY A 461 -17.22 11.49 1.70
C GLY A 461 -17.31 10.11 1.07
N ARG A 462 -18.51 9.65 0.73
CA ARG A 462 -18.70 8.37 0.05
C ARG A 462 -18.11 8.38 -1.36
N ALA A 463 -18.26 9.46 -2.11
CA ALA A 463 -17.61 9.62 -3.41
C ALA A 463 -16.08 9.57 -3.30
N THR A 464 -15.49 10.33 -2.37
CA THR A 464 -14.03 10.34 -2.13
C THR A 464 -13.50 8.98 -1.67
N GLN A 465 -14.24 8.28 -0.81
CA GLN A 465 -13.86 6.96 -0.33
C GLN A 465 -13.84 5.93 -1.47
N LEU A 466 -14.89 5.91 -2.30
CA LEU A 466 -14.98 5.04 -3.48
C LEU A 466 -13.88 5.31 -4.52
N GLU A 467 -13.53 6.58 -4.76
CA GLU A 467 -12.39 6.95 -5.62
C GLU A 467 -11.09 6.30 -5.14
N THR A 468 -10.85 6.29 -3.83
CA THR A 468 -9.64 5.72 -3.24
C THR A 468 -9.64 4.21 -3.32
N VAL A 469 -10.78 3.56 -3.05
CA VAL A 469 -10.94 2.11 -3.21
C VAL A 469 -10.73 1.70 -4.67
N LEU A 470 -11.31 2.41 -5.64
CA LEU A 470 -11.13 2.13 -7.07
C LEU A 470 -9.65 2.19 -7.48
N ARG A 471 -8.92 3.24 -7.06
CA ARG A 471 -7.48 3.37 -7.34
C ARG A 471 -6.67 2.22 -6.74
N GLN A 472 -7.08 1.68 -5.60
CA GLN A 472 -6.46 0.51 -4.98
C GLN A 472 -6.79 -0.77 -5.75
N MET A 473 -8.05 -0.96 -6.17
CA MET A 473 -8.48 -2.14 -6.91
C MET A 473 -7.77 -2.29 -8.26
N LEU A 474 -7.45 -1.18 -8.93
CA LEU A 474 -6.71 -1.18 -10.20
C LEU A 474 -5.27 -1.68 -10.08
N ARG A 475 -4.76 -1.84 -8.86
CA ARG A 475 -3.39 -2.30 -8.60
C ARG A 475 -3.40 -3.75 -8.16
N PRO A 476 -2.33 -4.50 -8.42
CA PRO A 476 -2.20 -5.79 -7.76
C PRO A 476 -2.12 -5.59 -6.24
N PRO A 477 -2.54 -6.58 -5.43
CA PRO A 477 -2.94 -7.92 -5.86
C PRO A 477 -4.43 -8.02 -6.22
N PHE A 478 -5.21 -6.95 -6.01
CA PHE A 478 -6.65 -6.93 -6.26
C PHE A 478 -6.99 -7.22 -7.71
N ARG A 479 -6.22 -6.64 -8.65
CA ARG A 479 -6.39 -6.91 -10.09
C ARG A 479 -6.19 -8.37 -10.52
N TRP A 480 -5.60 -9.21 -9.66
CA TRP A 480 -5.35 -10.63 -9.95
C TRP A 480 -6.45 -11.56 -9.42
N GLN A 481 -7.41 -11.04 -8.66
CA GLN A 481 -8.52 -11.84 -8.17
C GLN A 481 -9.44 -12.21 -9.34
N PHE A 482 -9.93 -13.45 -9.38
CA PHE A 482 -10.77 -13.91 -10.49
C PHE A 482 -12.13 -13.19 -10.57
N ASP A 483 -12.57 -12.54 -9.49
CA ASP A 483 -13.80 -11.74 -9.39
C ASP A 483 -13.54 -10.24 -9.55
N HIS A 484 -12.34 -9.85 -9.98
CA HIS A 484 -11.94 -8.45 -10.11
C HIS A 484 -12.86 -7.66 -11.06
N ALA A 485 -13.21 -8.22 -12.21
CA ALA A 485 -14.09 -7.56 -13.18
C ALA A 485 -15.49 -7.28 -12.60
N GLU A 486 -16.08 -8.24 -11.88
CA GLU A 486 -17.36 -8.10 -11.18
C GLU A 486 -17.27 -6.98 -10.12
N THR A 487 -16.19 -6.98 -9.34
CA THR A 487 -15.93 -5.99 -8.29
C THR A 487 -15.77 -4.57 -8.86
N MET A 488 -15.00 -4.41 -9.95
CA MET A 488 -14.77 -3.13 -10.60
C MET A 488 -16.04 -2.55 -11.20
N ALA A 489 -16.82 -3.35 -11.94
CA ALA A 489 -18.06 -2.89 -12.55
C ALA A 489 -19.03 -2.33 -11.50
N ARG A 490 -19.17 -3.03 -10.37
CA ARG A 490 -20.00 -2.58 -9.26
C ARG A 490 -19.50 -1.29 -8.62
N LEU A 491 -18.20 -1.21 -8.29
CA LEU A 491 -17.64 -0.03 -7.62
C LEU A 491 -17.69 1.20 -8.53
N MET A 492 -17.46 1.04 -9.83
CA MET A 492 -17.57 2.12 -10.82
C MET A 492 -19.01 2.63 -10.93
N GLU A 493 -19.99 1.74 -10.94
CA GLU A 493 -21.40 2.14 -10.96
C GLU A 493 -21.79 2.86 -9.66
N GLU A 494 -21.37 2.35 -8.51
CA GLU A 494 -21.62 3.01 -7.23
C GLU A 494 -20.98 4.41 -7.20
N LYS A 495 -19.73 4.53 -7.66
CA LYS A 495 -19.03 5.81 -7.76
C LYS A 495 -19.77 6.79 -8.67
N ARG A 496 -20.22 6.33 -9.85
CA ARG A 496 -20.99 7.15 -10.81
C ARG A 496 -22.25 7.73 -10.17
N LEU A 497 -22.97 6.93 -9.39
CA LEU A 497 -24.18 7.38 -8.68
C LEU A 497 -23.88 8.44 -7.61
N TRP A 498 -22.80 8.26 -6.84
CA TRP A 498 -22.40 9.24 -5.82
C TRP A 498 -21.82 10.52 -6.41
N ASP A 499 -21.05 10.43 -7.49
CA ASP A 499 -20.57 11.60 -8.23
C ASP A 499 -21.73 12.42 -8.79
N ALA A 500 -22.75 11.77 -9.35
CA ALA A 500 -23.96 12.45 -9.82
C ALA A 500 -24.67 13.22 -8.68
N ARG A 501 -24.70 12.65 -7.47
CA ARG A 501 -25.25 13.33 -6.28
C ARG A 501 -24.40 14.52 -5.84
N VAL A 502 -23.07 14.42 -5.90
CA VAL A 502 -22.17 15.55 -5.64
C VAL A 502 -22.39 16.64 -6.68
N ALA A 503 -22.43 16.29 -7.97
CA ALA A 503 -22.59 17.22 -9.08
C ALA A 503 -23.95 17.94 -9.08
N ALA A 504 -25.00 17.31 -8.53
CA ALA A 504 -26.31 17.94 -8.35
C ALA A 504 -26.29 19.10 -7.32
N ILE A 505 -25.26 19.20 -6.47
CA ILE A 505 -25.13 20.29 -5.49
C ILE A 505 -24.34 21.43 -6.14
N THR A 506 -24.99 22.59 -6.30
CA THR A 506 -24.33 23.77 -6.87
C THR A 506 -23.13 24.22 -6.01
N PRO A 507 -22.10 24.83 -6.61
CA PRO A 507 -20.97 25.39 -5.87
C PRO A 507 -21.40 26.33 -4.73
N GLU A 508 -22.43 27.16 -4.94
CA GLU A 508 -22.98 28.08 -3.95
C GLU A 508 -23.56 27.34 -2.74
N ASN A 509 -24.32 26.27 -2.99
CA ASN A 509 -24.90 25.43 -1.94
C ASN A 509 -23.81 24.67 -1.18
N ALA A 510 -22.81 24.13 -1.89
CA ALA A 510 -21.67 23.49 -1.26
C ALA A 510 -20.93 24.47 -0.32
N ARG A 511 -20.66 25.70 -0.78
CA ARG A 511 -20.06 26.77 0.07
C ARG A 511 -20.90 27.03 1.31
N ALA A 512 -22.22 27.14 1.19
CA ALA A 512 -23.11 27.41 2.32
C ALA A 512 -23.14 26.24 3.34
N ILE A 513 -23.23 24.99 2.86
CA ILE A 513 -23.27 23.80 3.70
C ILE A 513 -21.99 23.67 4.53
N PHE A 514 -20.82 23.79 3.87
CA PHE A 514 -19.54 23.68 4.56
C PHE A 514 -19.28 24.86 5.50
N ALA A 515 -19.66 26.09 5.11
CA ALA A 515 -19.54 27.25 6.00
C ALA A 515 -20.37 27.08 7.28
N ARG A 516 -21.64 26.65 7.16
CA ARG A 516 -22.50 26.37 8.32
C ARG A 516 -21.90 25.27 9.20
N ARG A 517 -21.38 24.20 8.58
CA ARG A 517 -20.78 23.09 9.33
C ARG A 517 -19.49 23.51 10.05
N GLN A 518 -18.63 24.28 9.39
CA GLN A 518 -17.40 24.80 10.00
C GLN A 518 -17.71 25.75 11.16
N ALA A 519 -18.73 26.60 11.03
CA ALA A 519 -19.17 27.49 12.10
C ALA A 519 -19.66 26.71 13.35
N SER A 520 -20.28 25.55 13.16
CA SER A 520 -20.70 24.69 14.29
C SER A 520 -19.54 23.97 14.99
N ARG A 521 -18.38 23.83 14.33
CA ARG A 521 -17.19 23.13 14.87
C ARG A 521 -15.90 23.85 14.45
N PRO A 522 -15.64 25.06 14.96
CA PRO A 522 -14.51 25.87 14.51
C PRO A 522 -13.13 25.25 14.85
N GLY A 523 -13.07 24.38 15.86
CA GLY A 523 -11.85 23.68 16.28
C GLY A 523 -11.54 22.39 15.51
N ASP A 524 -12.42 21.93 14.61
CA ASP A 524 -12.29 20.66 13.89
C ASP A 524 -11.36 20.81 12.67
N ALA A 525 -10.11 20.37 12.83
CA ALA A 525 -9.09 20.44 11.78
C ALA A 525 -9.35 19.50 10.59
N TRP A 526 -9.97 18.33 10.83
CA TRP A 526 -10.36 17.42 9.75
C TRP A 526 -11.42 18.07 8.84
N LEU A 527 -12.45 18.65 9.45
CA LEU A 527 -13.48 19.39 8.73
C LEU A 527 -12.91 20.61 8.02
N ALA A 528 -11.99 21.34 8.65
CA ALA A 528 -11.36 22.51 8.05
C ALA A 528 -10.54 22.15 6.80
N ALA A 529 -9.73 21.08 6.87
CA ALA A 529 -8.95 20.59 5.72
C ALA A 529 -9.86 20.13 4.58
N ARG A 530 -10.96 19.43 4.89
CA ARG A 530 -11.94 19.00 3.88
C ARG A 530 -12.71 20.17 3.28
N THR A 531 -13.09 21.14 4.10
CA THR A 531 -13.73 22.39 3.65
C THR A 531 -12.83 23.09 2.64
N ALA A 532 -11.51 23.15 2.90
CA ALA A 532 -10.57 23.73 1.96
C ALA A 532 -10.57 23.01 0.60
N TRP A 533 -10.51 21.67 0.57
CA TRP A 533 -10.57 20.90 -0.68
C TRP A 533 -11.87 21.12 -1.46
N VAL A 534 -13.02 21.11 -0.78
CA VAL A 534 -14.32 21.31 -1.43
C VAL A 534 -14.47 22.73 -1.96
N LEU A 535 -14.07 23.74 -1.20
CA LEU A 535 -14.10 25.14 -1.65
C LEU A 535 -13.14 25.38 -2.83
N LEU A 536 -11.99 24.71 -2.84
CA LEU A 536 -11.03 24.77 -3.95
C LEU A 536 -11.60 24.12 -5.22
N GLY A 537 -12.35 23.02 -5.09
CA GLY A 537 -13.10 22.40 -6.19
C GLY A 537 -14.26 23.27 -6.69
N ALA A 538 -14.92 23.99 -5.76
CA ALA A 538 -15.97 24.95 -6.06
C ALA A 538 -15.44 26.30 -6.62
N GLY A 539 -14.14 26.42 -6.91
CA GLY A 539 -13.55 27.61 -7.52
C GLY A 539 -13.40 28.82 -6.59
N ASP A 540 -13.41 28.63 -5.26
CA ASP A 540 -13.22 29.70 -4.27
C ASP A 540 -11.92 29.50 -3.48
N PRO A 541 -10.76 29.81 -4.08
CA PRO A 541 -9.46 29.57 -3.44
C PRO A 541 -9.23 30.47 -2.21
N ALA A 542 -9.88 31.64 -2.11
CA ALA A 542 -9.71 32.56 -0.99
C ALA A 542 -10.35 32.01 0.30
N ARG A 543 -11.59 31.51 0.21
CA ARG A 543 -12.21 30.83 1.36
C ARG A 543 -11.55 29.47 1.63
N ALA A 544 -11.08 28.77 0.60
CA ALA A 544 -10.31 27.55 0.78
C ALA A 544 -9.05 27.79 1.62
N GLU A 545 -8.33 28.87 1.36
CA GLU A 545 -7.14 29.24 2.15
C GLU A 545 -7.50 29.51 3.61
N THR A 546 -8.60 30.24 3.86
CA THR A 546 -9.07 30.51 5.23
C THR A 546 -9.35 29.22 6.00
N ALA A 547 -9.98 28.23 5.35
CA ALA A 547 -10.24 26.93 5.94
C ALA A 547 -8.95 26.11 6.16
N ALA A 548 -8.03 26.12 5.19
CA ALA A 548 -6.75 25.43 5.32
C ALA A 548 -5.86 26.05 6.42
N LEU A 549 -5.92 27.38 6.62
CA LEU A 549 -5.26 28.06 7.74
C LEU A 549 -5.85 27.62 9.09
N ALA A 550 -7.15 27.36 9.18
CA ALA A 550 -7.76 26.82 10.39
C ALA A 550 -7.25 25.42 10.73
N ALA A 551 -7.10 24.55 9.73
CA ALA A 551 -6.46 23.24 9.92
C ALA A 551 -4.98 23.38 10.32
N HIS A 552 -4.24 24.28 9.68
CA HIS A 552 -2.82 24.52 9.96
C HIS A 552 -2.56 25.04 11.38
N ARG A 553 -3.46 25.86 11.94
CA ARG A 553 -3.33 26.30 13.34
C ARG A 553 -3.32 25.13 14.32
N GLN A 554 -4.13 24.11 14.07
CA GLN A 554 -4.17 22.92 14.92
C GLN A 554 -3.05 21.93 14.61
N TRP A 555 -2.64 21.85 13.34
CA TRP A 555 -1.60 20.94 12.87
C TRP A 555 -0.45 21.67 12.15
N PRO A 556 0.32 22.51 12.87
CA PRO A 556 1.35 23.33 12.24
C PRO A 556 2.56 22.53 11.77
N HIS A 557 2.82 21.36 12.37
CA HIS A 557 3.93 20.45 12.05
C HIS A 557 3.65 19.54 10.85
N ARG A 558 2.41 19.51 10.36
CA ARG A 558 1.97 18.57 9.33
C ARG A 558 2.32 19.02 7.91
N PHE A 559 3.13 18.24 7.21
CA PHE A 559 3.56 18.53 5.84
C PHE A 559 2.40 18.56 4.84
N ASP A 560 1.43 17.64 4.97
CA ASP A 560 0.23 17.56 4.11
C ASP A 560 -0.66 18.80 4.24
N ILE A 561 -0.84 19.35 5.44
CA ILE A 561 -1.59 20.60 5.65
C ILE A 561 -0.83 21.81 5.09
N ARG A 562 0.49 21.87 5.24
CA ARG A 562 1.32 22.90 4.60
C ARG A 562 1.26 22.80 3.07
N ALA A 563 1.27 21.58 2.53
CA ALA A 563 1.15 21.31 1.11
C ALA A 563 -0.21 21.75 0.54
N LEU A 564 -1.30 21.51 1.27
CA LEU A 564 -2.63 22.00 0.90
C LEU A 564 -2.66 23.53 0.80
N LEU A 565 -2.12 24.23 1.80
CA LEU A 565 -2.00 25.70 1.75
C LEU A 565 -1.14 26.17 0.59
N ALA A 566 0.02 25.52 0.37
CA ALA A 566 0.91 25.87 -0.73
C ALA A 566 0.25 25.64 -2.11
N LEU A 567 -0.52 24.57 -2.28
CA LEU A 567 -1.33 24.32 -3.49
C LEU A 567 -2.35 25.44 -3.70
N ILE A 568 -3.12 25.80 -2.67
CA ILE A 568 -4.15 26.83 -2.75
C ILE A 568 -3.52 28.17 -3.15
N ARG A 569 -2.42 28.56 -2.52
CA ARG A 569 -1.72 29.81 -2.87
C ARG A 569 -1.07 29.77 -4.25
N ALA A 570 -0.54 28.61 -4.66
CA ALA A 570 -0.05 28.42 -6.03
C ALA A 570 -1.17 28.59 -7.07
N ILE A 571 -2.41 28.18 -6.75
CA ILE A 571 -3.58 28.42 -7.61
C ILE A 571 -3.98 29.91 -7.61
N GLN A 572 -3.79 30.62 -6.50
CA GLN A 572 -4.00 32.08 -6.44
C GLN A 572 -2.89 32.89 -7.13
N GLY A 573 -1.76 32.27 -7.50
CA GLY A 573 -0.68 32.92 -8.25
C GLY A 573 0.59 33.21 -7.45
N GLN A 574 0.69 32.71 -6.21
CA GLN A 574 1.95 32.78 -5.48
C GLN A 574 3.06 31.99 -6.18
N GLU A 575 4.28 32.53 -6.13
CA GLU A 575 5.44 31.86 -6.69
C GLU A 575 5.74 30.53 -5.98
N ALA A 576 6.19 29.55 -6.75
CA ALA A 576 6.51 28.22 -6.22
C ALA A 576 7.64 28.27 -5.18
N GLY A 577 8.56 29.23 -5.27
CA GLY A 577 9.66 29.40 -4.30
C GLY A 577 9.14 29.60 -2.88
N ASP A 578 8.18 30.50 -2.69
CA ASP A 578 7.55 30.75 -1.39
C ASP A 578 6.74 29.54 -0.92
N GLY A 579 6.00 28.92 -1.83
CA GLY A 579 5.23 27.70 -1.53
C GLY A 579 6.11 26.56 -1.04
N ILE A 580 7.27 26.36 -1.68
CA ILE A 580 8.27 25.34 -1.30
C ILE A 580 8.90 25.70 0.06
N ALA A 581 9.24 26.97 0.28
CA ALA A 581 9.78 27.43 1.56
C ALA A 581 8.77 27.19 2.71
N PHE A 582 7.49 27.47 2.46
CA PHE A 582 6.40 27.24 3.39
C PHE A 582 6.16 25.75 3.66
N LEU A 583 6.13 24.91 2.61
CA LEU A 583 6.01 23.45 2.73
C LEU A 583 7.08 22.88 3.68
N ARG A 584 8.31 23.37 3.54
CA ARG A 584 9.45 22.95 4.36
C ARG A 584 9.44 23.53 5.77
N GLY A 585 8.73 24.64 6.02
CA GLY A 585 8.66 25.29 7.33
C GLY A 585 10.01 25.73 7.91
N GLY A 586 11.02 25.97 7.05
CA GLY A 586 12.39 26.25 7.49
C GLY A 586 13.17 25.02 7.99
N GLU A 587 12.61 23.82 7.88
CA GLU A 587 13.23 22.58 8.34
C GLU A 587 14.39 22.16 7.42
N ALA A 588 15.52 21.80 8.03
CA ALA A 588 16.68 21.26 7.33
C ALA A 588 16.46 19.81 6.88
N ASP A 589 15.65 19.05 7.61
CA ASP A 589 15.35 17.64 7.33
C ASP A 589 13.84 17.43 7.19
N THR A 590 13.37 17.40 5.95
CA THR A 590 12.00 17.08 5.56
C THR A 590 11.86 15.64 5.03
N GLY A 591 12.94 14.86 5.09
CA GLY A 591 13.02 13.53 4.50
C GLY A 591 12.62 13.52 3.02
N SER A 592 11.61 12.71 2.69
CA SER A 592 11.05 12.57 1.33
C SER A 592 9.61 13.09 1.23
N TYR A 593 9.09 13.67 2.32
CA TYR A 593 7.71 14.17 2.37
C TYR A 593 7.52 15.35 1.43
N ASP A 594 8.46 16.30 1.40
CA ASP A 594 8.37 17.45 0.50
C ASP A 594 8.47 17.06 -0.98
N ILE A 595 9.23 16.02 -1.33
CA ILE A 595 9.31 15.47 -2.69
C ILE A 595 7.94 14.94 -3.12
N ALA A 596 7.37 14.02 -2.33
CA ALA A 596 6.08 13.41 -2.64
C ALA A 596 4.95 14.45 -2.69
N LEU A 597 4.93 15.40 -1.75
CA LEU A 597 3.93 16.46 -1.69
C LEU A 597 4.11 17.48 -2.82
N ALA A 598 5.35 17.84 -3.21
CA ALA A 598 5.59 18.70 -4.37
C ALA A 598 5.10 18.06 -5.67
N ILE A 599 5.31 16.74 -5.86
CA ILE A 599 4.74 16.01 -6.99
C ILE A 599 3.20 16.06 -6.95
N GLY A 600 2.59 15.85 -5.77
CA GLY A 600 1.14 15.94 -5.59
C GLY A 600 0.56 17.34 -5.91
N ILE A 601 1.22 18.40 -5.45
CA ILE A 601 0.87 19.79 -5.77
C ILE A 601 0.97 20.02 -7.28
N GLY A 602 2.07 19.61 -7.91
CA GLY A 602 2.28 19.74 -9.35
C GLY A 602 1.19 19.03 -10.16
N ARG A 603 0.82 17.79 -9.78
CA ARG A 603 -0.25 17.04 -10.46
C ARG A 603 -1.61 17.73 -10.33
N SER A 604 -1.93 18.22 -9.13
CA SER A 604 -3.16 19.00 -8.88
C SER A 604 -3.22 20.29 -9.71
N LEU A 605 -2.07 20.93 -9.96
CA LEU A 605 -1.99 22.11 -10.84
C LEU A 605 -2.17 21.74 -12.31
N LEU A 606 -1.67 20.58 -12.75
CA LEU A 606 -1.93 20.08 -14.11
C LEU A 606 -3.40 19.76 -14.35
N GLU A 607 -4.08 19.13 -13.39
CA GLU A 607 -5.52 18.88 -13.45
C GLU A 607 -6.34 20.18 -13.58
N LYS A 608 -5.82 21.28 -13.02
CA LYS A 608 -6.40 22.63 -13.14
C LYS A 608 -5.94 23.40 -14.38
N ASN A 609 -5.24 22.74 -15.31
CA ASN A 609 -4.69 23.34 -16.52
C ASN A 609 -3.72 24.51 -16.25
N LEU A 610 -2.88 24.38 -15.22
CA LEU A 610 -1.85 25.37 -14.82
C LEU A 610 -0.42 24.81 -14.96
N PRO A 611 0.02 24.36 -16.16
CA PRO A 611 1.28 23.66 -16.34
C PRO A 611 2.52 24.52 -16.06
N ALA A 612 2.46 25.83 -16.31
CA ALA A 612 3.54 26.75 -16.00
C ALA A 612 3.89 26.77 -14.50
N ARG A 613 2.87 26.73 -13.65
CA ARG A 613 3.03 26.69 -12.19
C ARG A 613 3.44 25.32 -11.71
N ALA A 614 2.88 24.25 -12.30
CA ALA A 614 3.22 22.87 -11.97
C ALA A 614 4.71 22.55 -12.20
N ARG A 615 5.28 23.06 -13.30
CA ARG A 615 6.68 22.82 -13.70
C ARG A 615 7.70 23.08 -12.58
N ALA A 616 7.54 24.17 -11.83
CA ALA A 616 8.48 24.55 -10.78
C ALA A 616 8.49 23.55 -9.61
N TRP A 617 7.34 22.97 -9.28
CA TRP A 617 7.20 21.96 -8.23
C TRP A 617 7.86 20.64 -8.61
N PHE A 618 7.66 20.16 -9.84
CA PHE A 618 8.34 18.95 -10.30
C PHE A 618 9.85 19.15 -10.46
N ALA A 619 10.27 20.32 -10.95
CA ALA A 619 11.70 20.65 -11.02
C ALA A 619 12.33 20.69 -9.62
N TYR A 620 11.61 21.15 -8.60
CA TYR A 620 12.06 21.06 -7.21
C TYR A 620 12.18 19.62 -6.72
N ALA A 621 11.17 18.78 -6.96
CA ALA A 621 11.19 17.36 -6.59
C ALA A 621 12.41 16.65 -7.23
N LEU A 622 12.70 16.91 -8.51
CA LEU A 622 13.87 16.36 -9.19
C LEU A 622 15.20 16.93 -8.71
N ARG A 623 15.26 18.18 -8.26
CA ARG A 623 16.48 18.71 -7.62
C ARG A 623 16.75 18.05 -6.27
N ARG A 624 15.70 17.75 -5.50
CA ARG A 624 15.80 17.02 -4.22
C ARG A 624 16.12 15.55 -4.43
N ASP A 625 15.62 14.97 -5.52
CA ASP A 625 15.77 13.58 -5.88
C ASP A 625 15.81 13.39 -7.40
N ALA A 626 17.02 13.45 -7.95
CA ALA A 626 17.27 13.38 -9.39
C ALA A 626 16.86 12.04 -10.03
N TRP A 627 16.58 11.02 -9.20
CA TRP A 627 16.25 9.66 -9.59
C TRP A 627 14.75 9.40 -9.54
N ASN A 628 13.92 10.41 -9.25
CA ASN A 628 12.49 10.23 -9.05
C ASN A 628 11.74 10.13 -10.39
N SER A 629 11.39 8.91 -10.80
CA SER A 629 10.68 8.67 -12.06
C SER A 629 9.32 9.39 -12.12
N ASP A 630 8.59 9.42 -11.00
CA ASP A 630 7.28 10.06 -10.89
C ASP A 630 7.34 11.58 -11.14
N ALA A 631 8.34 12.24 -10.55
CA ALA A 631 8.61 13.66 -10.77
C ALA A 631 9.05 13.94 -12.21
N ALA A 632 9.84 13.04 -12.80
CA ALA A 632 10.29 13.18 -14.18
C ALA A 632 9.14 13.06 -15.18
N ILE A 633 8.31 12.02 -15.07
CA ILE A 633 7.12 11.83 -15.90
C ILE A 633 6.21 13.06 -15.81
N SER A 634 5.99 13.54 -14.58
CA SER A 634 5.06 14.64 -14.34
C SER A 634 5.63 16.00 -14.81
N LEU A 635 6.95 16.21 -14.74
CA LEU A 635 7.61 17.38 -15.33
C LEU A 635 7.54 17.35 -16.86
N ALA A 636 7.76 16.19 -17.48
CA ALA A 636 7.66 16.02 -18.93
C ALA A 636 6.24 16.34 -19.42
N GLU A 637 5.21 15.86 -18.71
CA GLU A 637 3.81 16.18 -19.00
C GLU A 637 3.52 17.68 -18.85
N ALA A 638 4.04 18.34 -17.79
CA ALA A 638 3.89 19.78 -17.63
C ALA A 638 4.55 20.57 -18.79
N GLN A 639 5.72 20.14 -19.25
CA GLN A 639 6.42 20.81 -20.34
C GLN A 639 5.82 20.51 -21.71
N ARG A 640 5.20 19.34 -21.88
CA ARG A 640 4.36 18.98 -23.04
C ARG A 640 3.22 19.98 -23.20
N GLN A 641 2.47 20.24 -22.12
CA GLN A 641 1.37 21.22 -22.14
C GLN A 641 1.83 22.67 -22.37
N LEU A 642 3.13 22.95 -22.21
CA LEU A 642 3.75 24.26 -22.45
C LEU A 642 4.48 24.35 -23.80
N GLU A 643 4.48 23.27 -24.61
CA GLU A 643 5.25 23.17 -25.86
C GLU A 643 6.76 23.41 -25.68
N LYS A 644 7.30 23.23 -24.46
CA LYS A 644 8.71 23.46 -24.09
C LYS A 644 9.50 22.15 -23.93
N ILE A 645 9.33 21.24 -24.88
CA ILE A 645 9.83 19.86 -24.80
C ILE A 645 11.37 19.78 -24.89
N ASP A 646 12.01 20.64 -25.66
CA ASP A 646 13.48 20.63 -25.76
C ASP A 646 14.17 21.20 -24.49
N GLU A 647 13.55 22.14 -23.79
CA GLU A 647 14.01 22.61 -22.47
C GLU A 647 13.85 21.50 -21.41
N SER A 648 12.78 20.70 -21.53
CA SER A 648 12.54 19.50 -20.72
C SER A 648 13.67 18.51 -20.85
N PHE A 649 13.98 18.14 -22.09
CA PHE A 649 15.03 17.20 -22.43
C PHE A 649 16.38 17.61 -21.85
N ARG A 650 16.78 18.88 -22.02
CA ARG A 650 18.04 19.41 -21.45
C ARG A 650 18.07 19.39 -19.93
N THR A 651 16.93 19.65 -19.29
CA THR A 651 16.82 19.62 -17.82
C THR A 651 16.99 18.20 -17.29
N PHE A 652 16.37 17.21 -17.95
CA PHE A 652 16.55 15.80 -17.63
C PHE A 652 17.96 15.31 -17.90
N GLN A 653 18.51 15.62 -19.08
CA GLN A 653 19.86 15.24 -19.46
C GLN A 653 20.88 15.73 -18.43
N ARG A 654 20.79 17.00 -17.99
CA ARG A 654 21.65 17.55 -16.92
C ARG A 654 21.46 16.86 -15.57
N ALA A 655 20.23 16.49 -15.21
CA ALA A 655 19.96 15.78 -13.96
C ALA A 655 20.60 14.38 -13.97
N ILE A 656 20.56 13.69 -15.12
CA ILE A 656 21.02 12.31 -15.28
C ILE A 656 22.54 12.22 -15.53
N GLU A 657 23.13 13.17 -16.26
CA GLU A 657 24.59 13.24 -16.52
C GLU A 657 25.43 13.34 -15.23
N SER A 658 24.78 13.60 -14.09
CA SER A 658 25.43 13.85 -12.82
C SER A 658 25.75 12.61 -11.96
N ARG A 659 25.27 11.39 -12.28
CA ARG A 659 25.72 10.10 -11.67
C ARG A 659 24.99 8.89 -12.28
N THR A 660 25.74 7.80 -12.53
CA THR A 660 25.40 6.36 -12.80
C THR A 660 24.28 5.97 -13.79
N ASP A 661 24.51 4.85 -14.50
CA ASP A 661 23.73 4.39 -15.67
C ASP A 661 22.26 3.98 -15.43
N GLY A 662 21.88 3.67 -14.18
CA GLY A 662 20.55 3.16 -13.85
C GLY A 662 19.40 4.19 -13.84
N ALA A 663 19.64 5.48 -13.56
CA ALA A 663 18.61 6.54 -13.59
C ALA A 663 18.24 6.87 -15.02
N PHE A 664 19.25 6.87 -15.87
CA PHE A 664 19.10 7.22 -17.26
C PHE A 664 18.04 6.35 -17.89
N ALA A 665 18.07 5.05 -17.63
CA ALA A 665 17.08 4.09 -18.09
C ALA A 665 15.62 4.56 -17.89
N TRP A 666 15.23 4.87 -16.66
CA TRP A 666 13.84 5.14 -16.29
C TRP A 666 13.36 6.54 -16.68
N THR A 667 14.22 7.54 -16.54
CA THR A 667 13.91 8.89 -17.02
C THR A 667 13.86 8.93 -18.55
N ALA A 668 14.74 8.20 -19.22
CA ALA A 668 14.71 8.03 -20.68
C ALA A 668 13.47 7.26 -21.14
N MET A 669 12.99 6.28 -20.36
CA MET A 669 11.72 5.61 -20.60
C MET A 669 10.55 6.60 -20.62
N ALA A 670 10.41 7.38 -19.54
CA ALA A 670 9.38 8.40 -19.40
C ALA A 670 9.44 9.46 -20.52
N LEU A 671 10.65 9.87 -20.89
CA LEU A 671 10.88 10.86 -21.93
C LEU A 671 10.64 10.30 -23.34
N GLY A 672 11.00 9.05 -23.58
CA GLY A 672 10.65 8.30 -24.78
C GLY A 672 9.14 8.21 -24.95
N GLN A 673 8.42 7.84 -23.90
CA GLN A 673 6.95 7.83 -23.89
C GLN A 673 6.34 9.23 -24.12
N ALA A 674 6.94 10.28 -23.54
CA ALA A 674 6.47 11.65 -23.74
C ALA A 674 6.67 12.11 -25.20
N ARG A 675 7.85 11.84 -25.78
CA ARG A 675 8.15 12.14 -27.20
C ARG A 675 7.32 11.31 -28.18
N LEU A 676 7.01 10.05 -27.84
CA LEU A 676 6.07 9.21 -28.58
C LEU A 676 4.69 9.84 -28.68
N ARG A 677 4.14 10.34 -27.57
CA ARG A 677 2.83 11.01 -27.56
C ARG A 677 2.80 12.31 -28.37
N LEU A 678 3.97 12.83 -28.73
CA LEU A 678 4.14 14.03 -29.56
C LEU A 678 4.38 13.69 -31.04
N GLY A 679 4.44 12.41 -31.40
CA GLY A 679 4.79 11.95 -32.75
C GLY A 679 6.28 12.09 -33.09
N GLU A 680 7.13 12.44 -32.12
CA GLU A 680 8.59 12.54 -32.30
C GLU A 680 9.26 11.17 -32.20
N ASN A 681 8.86 10.25 -33.07
CA ASN A 681 9.17 8.82 -32.93
C ASN A 681 10.68 8.53 -33.03
N GLU A 682 11.41 9.20 -33.91
CA GLU A 682 12.88 9.00 -34.05
C GLU A 682 13.63 9.41 -32.77
N ARG A 683 13.28 10.57 -32.20
CA ARG A 683 13.92 11.07 -30.98
C ARG A 683 13.55 10.20 -29.76
N ALA A 684 12.33 9.68 -29.72
CA ALA A 684 11.93 8.73 -28.69
C ALA A 684 12.69 7.41 -28.79
N ALA A 685 12.92 6.91 -30.01
CA ALA A 685 13.72 5.71 -30.25
C ALA A 685 15.16 5.88 -29.75
N ASP A 686 15.82 6.98 -30.14
CA ASP A 686 17.20 7.28 -29.73
C ASP A 686 17.37 7.28 -28.20
N ILE A 687 16.40 7.86 -27.50
CA ILE A 687 16.41 7.96 -26.04
C ILE A 687 16.24 6.59 -25.41
N LEU A 688 15.27 5.79 -25.88
CA LEU A 688 15.03 4.44 -25.39
C LEU A 688 16.20 3.49 -25.70
N GLN A 689 16.84 3.63 -26.86
CA GLN A 689 18.02 2.86 -27.21
C GLN A 689 19.22 3.20 -26.31
N GLN A 690 19.47 4.48 -26.05
CA GLN A 690 20.47 4.89 -25.06
C GLN A 690 20.14 4.34 -23.67
N ALA A 691 18.84 4.26 -23.33
CA ALA A 691 18.35 3.75 -22.06
C ALA A 691 18.70 2.27 -21.91
N ILE A 692 18.45 1.50 -22.96
CA ILE A 692 18.74 0.06 -23.07
C ILE A 692 20.24 -0.20 -23.02
N LYS A 693 21.06 0.59 -23.74
CA LYS A 693 22.52 0.47 -23.69
C LYS A 693 23.08 0.60 -22.27
N ARG A 694 22.44 1.41 -21.44
CA ARG A 694 22.84 1.68 -20.05
C ARG A 694 22.21 0.71 -19.04
N ASN A 695 21.03 0.18 -19.31
CA ASN A 695 20.36 -0.82 -18.46
C ASN A 695 19.65 -1.89 -19.31
N PRO A 696 20.41 -2.83 -19.89
CA PRO A 696 19.83 -3.84 -20.77
C PRO A 696 18.91 -4.81 -20.03
N GLY A 697 19.04 -4.94 -18.70
CA GLY A 697 18.21 -5.81 -17.86
C GLY A 697 16.86 -5.22 -17.43
N ASN A 698 16.42 -4.09 -18.03
CA ASN A 698 15.12 -3.50 -17.76
C ASN A 698 14.09 -3.89 -18.84
N PRO A 699 13.14 -4.79 -18.54
CA PRO A 699 12.17 -5.27 -19.54
C PRO A 699 11.23 -4.17 -20.05
N LEU A 700 11.00 -3.11 -19.27
CA LEU A 700 10.09 -2.03 -19.63
C LEU A 700 10.64 -1.13 -20.75
N LEU A 701 11.96 -0.94 -20.82
CA LEU A 701 12.58 -0.18 -21.92
C LEU A 701 12.39 -0.88 -23.26
N TRP A 702 12.56 -2.21 -23.23
CA TRP A 702 12.33 -3.05 -24.38
C TRP A 702 10.84 -3.06 -24.79
N GLU A 703 9.91 -3.05 -23.84
CA GLU A 703 8.47 -2.94 -24.12
C GLU A 703 8.07 -1.59 -24.74
N ASP A 704 8.62 -0.48 -24.24
CA ASP A 704 8.34 0.84 -24.77
C ASP A 704 8.97 1.06 -26.14
N LEU A 705 10.19 0.55 -26.35
CA LEU A 705 10.83 0.56 -27.67
C LEU A 705 10.08 -0.35 -28.66
N ALA A 706 9.57 -1.49 -28.20
CA ALA A 706 8.72 -2.36 -29.01
C ALA A 706 7.42 -1.66 -29.41
N THR A 707 6.77 -0.97 -28.47
CA THR A 707 5.56 -0.17 -28.74
C THR A 707 5.85 0.92 -29.77
N LEU A 708 7.02 1.56 -29.69
CA LEU A 708 7.44 2.59 -30.64
C LEU A 708 7.59 2.04 -32.06
N TYR A 709 8.35 0.95 -32.23
CA TYR A 709 8.54 0.34 -33.55
C TYR A 709 7.25 -0.28 -34.09
N THR A 710 6.35 -0.73 -33.21
CA THR A 710 4.98 -1.13 -33.57
C THR A 710 4.26 0.07 -34.20
N LEU A 711 4.23 1.24 -33.57
CA LEU A 711 3.58 2.43 -34.12
C LEU A 711 4.22 2.95 -35.44
N GLN A 712 5.50 2.70 -35.66
CA GLN A 712 6.22 3.08 -36.89
C GLN A 712 6.04 2.11 -38.05
N GLY A 713 5.47 0.92 -37.81
CA GLY A 713 5.36 -0.13 -38.82
C GLY A 713 6.57 -1.07 -38.92
N ASP A 714 7.56 -0.91 -38.03
CA ASP A 714 8.78 -1.72 -37.97
C ASP A 714 8.58 -2.96 -37.08
N TRP A 715 7.58 -3.77 -37.45
CA TRP A 715 7.11 -4.89 -36.63
C TRP A 715 8.20 -5.92 -36.32
N ASP A 716 9.16 -6.13 -37.23
CA ASP A 716 10.24 -7.09 -37.00
C ASP A 716 11.14 -6.67 -35.82
N ILE A 717 11.45 -5.38 -35.68
CA ILE A 717 12.26 -4.87 -34.55
C ILE A 717 11.41 -4.87 -33.28
N ALA A 718 10.13 -4.52 -33.39
CA ALA A 718 9.20 -4.53 -32.26
C ALA A 718 9.10 -5.92 -31.61
N LEU A 719 8.96 -6.98 -32.42
CA LEU A 719 8.84 -8.35 -31.93
C LEU A 719 10.12 -8.85 -31.28
N GLU A 720 11.29 -8.46 -31.79
CA GLU A 720 12.57 -8.76 -31.15
C GLU A 720 12.73 -8.03 -29.81
N CYS A 721 12.26 -6.79 -29.70
CA CYS A 721 12.24 -6.06 -28.43
C CYS A 721 11.30 -6.73 -27.42
N TYR A 722 10.11 -7.19 -27.84
CA TYR A 722 9.23 -7.97 -26.94
C TYR A 722 9.86 -9.29 -26.50
N ARG A 723 10.62 -9.96 -27.37
CA ARG A 723 11.39 -11.17 -27.05
C ARG A 723 12.48 -10.91 -26.00
N GLN A 724 13.28 -9.86 -26.18
CA GLN A 724 14.27 -9.43 -25.18
C GLN A 724 13.61 -9.15 -23.82
N SER A 725 12.48 -8.44 -23.84
CA SER A 725 11.70 -8.18 -22.63
C SER A 725 11.19 -9.47 -21.95
N GLU A 726 10.78 -10.48 -22.73
CA GLU A 726 10.36 -11.80 -22.26
C GLU A 726 11.51 -12.59 -21.63
N GLU A 727 12.69 -12.59 -22.24
CA GLU A 727 13.88 -13.24 -21.68
C GLU A 727 14.28 -12.65 -20.32
N ILE A 728 14.13 -11.33 -20.18
CA ILE A 728 14.43 -10.61 -18.94
C ILE A 728 13.34 -10.83 -17.88
N ALA A 729 12.07 -10.82 -18.29
CA ALA A 729 10.91 -10.93 -17.39
C ALA A 729 9.77 -11.76 -18.03
N PRO A 730 9.80 -13.10 -17.86
CA PRO A 730 8.85 -14.02 -18.52
C PRO A 730 7.45 -14.05 -17.88
N TYR A 731 7.20 -13.31 -16.80
CA TYR A 731 5.91 -13.31 -16.08
C TYR A 731 5.14 -11.98 -16.18
N ARG A 732 5.53 -11.08 -17.09
CA ARG A 732 4.83 -9.82 -17.36
C ARG A 732 3.82 -10.00 -18.49
N TYR A 733 2.56 -10.19 -18.14
CA TYR A 733 1.51 -10.44 -19.12
C TYR A 733 1.04 -9.16 -19.84
N GLU A 734 1.22 -7.94 -19.30
CA GLU A 734 0.80 -6.69 -19.95
C GLU A 734 1.41 -6.48 -21.34
N ARG A 735 2.62 -7.00 -21.54
CA ARG A 735 3.30 -7.02 -22.83
C ARG A 735 2.56 -7.84 -23.87
N LEU A 736 1.95 -8.96 -23.46
CA LEU A 736 1.39 -9.98 -24.36
C LEU A 736 0.26 -9.42 -25.24
N LEU A 737 -0.54 -8.48 -24.74
CA LEU A 737 -1.57 -7.79 -25.53
C LEU A 737 -0.95 -7.03 -26.72
N LYS A 738 0.02 -6.15 -26.42
CA LYS A 738 0.69 -5.35 -27.45
C LYS A 738 1.56 -6.20 -28.38
N TRP A 739 2.12 -7.29 -27.85
CA TRP A 739 2.88 -8.26 -28.63
C TRP A 739 1.97 -9.03 -29.60
N ALA A 740 0.78 -9.44 -29.15
CA ALA A 740 -0.22 -10.05 -30.01
C ALA A 740 -0.66 -9.11 -31.13
N ASP A 741 -0.90 -7.83 -30.82
CA ASP A 741 -1.25 -6.83 -31.83
C ASP A 741 -0.11 -6.63 -32.84
N ALA A 742 1.15 -6.52 -32.40
CA ALA A 742 2.29 -6.42 -33.30
C ALA A 742 2.41 -7.62 -34.26
N HIS A 743 2.13 -8.85 -33.78
CA HIS A 743 2.05 -10.03 -34.64
C HIS A 743 0.89 -9.95 -35.64
N LEU A 744 -0.29 -9.48 -35.21
CA LEU A 744 -1.44 -9.27 -36.10
C LEU A 744 -1.13 -8.25 -37.19
N GLN A 745 -0.62 -7.07 -36.84
CA GLN A 745 -0.29 -6.02 -37.80
C GLN A 745 0.76 -6.50 -38.82
N ARG A 746 1.79 -7.21 -38.35
CA ARG A 746 2.77 -7.85 -39.23
C ARG A 746 2.14 -8.88 -40.16
N ALA A 747 1.25 -9.73 -39.65
CA ALA A 747 0.57 -10.77 -40.41
C ALA A 747 -0.24 -10.19 -41.57
N LEU A 748 -0.88 -9.03 -41.37
CA LEU A 748 -1.72 -8.38 -42.39
C LEU A 748 -0.93 -7.98 -43.64
N LEU A 749 0.39 -7.80 -43.53
CA LEU A 749 1.28 -7.39 -44.61
C LEU A 749 2.07 -8.55 -45.24
N ARG A 750 2.00 -9.75 -44.67
CA ARG A 750 2.78 -10.92 -45.12
C ARG A 750 2.01 -11.76 -46.16
N PRO A 751 2.71 -12.46 -47.07
CA PRO A 751 2.10 -13.43 -47.97
C PRO A 751 1.36 -14.53 -47.21
N ALA A 752 0.38 -15.16 -47.87
CA ALA A 752 -0.53 -16.13 -47.24
C ALA A 752 0.18 -17.27 -46.48
N ALA A 753 1.34 -17.73 -46.97
CA ALA A 753 2.13 -18.79 -46.35
C ALA A 753 2.71 -18.40 -44.97
N GLN A 754 3.05 -17.12 -44.76
CA GLN A 754 3.62 -16.60 -43.51
C GLN A 754 2.54 -15.97 -42.61
N LYS A 755 1.45 -15.47 -43.20
CA LYS A 755 0.34 -14.84 -42.50
C LYS A 755 -0.30 -15.77 -41.45
N LEU A 756 -0.49 -17.05 -41.77
CA LEU A 756 -1.11 -18.01 -40.84
C LEU A 756 -0.25 -18.21 -39.58
N ASN A 757 1.05 -18.43 -39.72
CA ASN A 757 1.95 -18.64 -38.58
C ASN A 757 1.99 -17.42 -37.66
N GLU A 758 2.01 -16.20 -38.23
CA GLU A 758 1.97 -14.97 -37.45
C GLU A 758 0.65 -14.78 -36.70
N LEU A 759 -0.49 -15.06 -37.33
CA LEU A 759 -1.79 -15.00 -36.67
C LEU A 759 -1.90 -16.04 -35.55
N GLN A 760 -1.34 -17.24 -35.72
CA GLN A 760 -1.31 -18.26 -34.68
C GLN A 760 -0.42 -17.85 -33.50
N ARG A 761 0.71 -17.18 -33.76
CA ARG A 761 1.55 -16.59 -32.69
C ARG A 761 0.83 -15.47 -31.96
N ALA A 762 0.18 -14.57 -32.68
CA ALA A 762 -0.69 -13.54 -32.08
C ALA A 762 -1.74 -14.18 -31.17
N LEU A 763 -2.36 -15.28 -31.65
CA LEU A 763 -3.39 -16.01 -30.93
C LEU A 763 -2.87 -16.68 -29.65
N VAL A 764 -1.67 -17.25 -29.67
CA VAL A 764 -1.02 -17.79 -28.45
C VAL A 764 -0.78 -16.68 -27.44
N ARG A 765 -0.20 -15.54 -27.88
CA ARG A 765 0.09 -14.41 -26.98
C ARG A 765 -1.17 -13.80 -26.40
N ILE A 766 -2.22 -13.58 -27.21
CA ILE A 766 -3.47 -13.01 -26.72
C ILE A 766 -4.23 -13.96 -25.81
N ARG A 767 -4.16 -15.28 -26.05
CA ARG A 767 -4.72 -16.28 -25.12
C ARG A 767 -3.98 -16.26 -23.79
N SER A 768 -2.65 -16.28 -23.79
CA SER A 768 -1.87 -16.16 -22.54
C SER A 768 -2.09 -14.81 -21.84
N TYR A 769 -2.34 -13.73 -22.59
CA TYR A 769 -2.78 -12.45 -22.02
C TYR A 769 -4.15 -12.57 -21.34
N LEU A 770 -5.15 -13.12 -22.03
CA LEU A 770 -6.51 -13.26 -21.53
C LEU A 770 -6.65 -14.31 -20.43
N ASP A 771 -5.76 -15.30 -20.38
CA ASP A 771 -5.61 -16.21 -19.23
C ASP A 771 -5.20 -15.42 -17.98
N SER A 772 -4.43 -14.35 -18.15
CA SER A 772 -3.95 -13.47 -17.08
C SER A 772 -4.87 -12.25 -16.84
N VAL A 773 -5.60 -11.78 -17.85
CA VAL A 773 -6.54 -10.63 -17.81
C VAL A 773 -7.87 -11.02 -18.49
N PRO A 774 -8.68 -11.87 -17.86
CA PRO A 774 -9.95 -12.31 -18.46
C PRO A 774 -10.92 -11.12 -18.57
N GLY A 775 -11.54 -10.95 -19.73
CA GLY A 775 -12.58 -9.94 -19.92
C GLY A 775 -12.09 -8.56 -20.31
N ASP A 776 -10.79 -8.37 -20.57
CA ASP A 776 -10.29 -7.12 -21.15
C ASP A 776 -10.97 -6.88 -22.52
N PRO A 777 -11.74 -5.79 -22.70
CA PRO A 777 -12.47 -5.54 -23.94
C PRO A 777 -11.54 -5.46 -25.15
N ASP A 778 -10.36 -4.84 -24.96
CA ASP A 778 -9.36 -4.68 -26.01
C ASP A 778 -8.73 -6.02 -26.37
N GLY A 779 -8.38 -6.83 -25.37
CA GLY A 779 -7.86 -8.18 -25.57
C GLY A 779 -8.87 -9.14 -26.21
N LEU A 780 -10.14 -9.10 -25.80
CA LEU A 780 -11.21 -9.90 -26.41
C LEU A 780 -11.51 -9.45 -27.84
N ALA A 781 -11.54 -8.15 -28.10
CA ALA A 781 -11.71 -7.61 -29.44
C ALA A 781 -10.54 -8.01 -30.36
N LEU A 782 -9.31 -7.94 -29.84
CA LEU A 782 -8.12 -8.37 -30.55
C LEU A 782 -8.13 -9.87 -30.83
N GLN A 783 -8.50 -10.70 -29.83
CA GLN A 783 -8.67 -12.14 -30.02
C GLN A 783 -9.71 -12.43 -31.11
N ALA A 784 -10.89 -11.80 -31.04
CA ALA A 784 -11.94 -12.00 -32.02
C ALA A 784 -11.49 -11.58 -33.44
N THR A 785 -10.69 -10.52 -33.55
CA THR A 785 -10.10 -10.06 -34.81
C THR A 785 -9.13 -11.10 -35.39
N ILE A 786 -8.22 -11.61 -34.56
CA ILE A 786 -7.24 -12.64 -34.95
C ILE A 786 -7.96 -13.93 -35.36
N GLU A 787 -8.91 -14.41 -34.54
CA GLU A 787 -9.69 -15.62 -34.81
C GLU A 787 -10.55 -15.46 -36.07
N GLY A 788 -11.12 -14.27 -36.31
CA GLY A 788 -11.86 -13.94 -37.52
C GLY A 788 -11.01 -14.04 -38.79
N GLU A 789 -9.79 -13.47 -38.76
CA GLU A 789 -8.85 -13.54 -39.88
C GLU A 789 -8.39 -14.98 -40.18
N ILE A 790 -8.14 -15.79 -39.15
CA ILE A 790 -7.81 -17.22 -39.31
C ILE A 790 -9.02 -17.97 -39.87
N LYS A 791 -10.21 -17.81 -39.27
CA LYS A 791 -11.43 -18.53 -39.66
C LYS A 791 -11.86 -18.24 -41.09
N LYS A 792 -11.64 -17.01 -41.57
CA LYS A 792 -11.97 -16.59 -42.94
C LYS A 792 -11.21 -17.38 -44.01
N ARG A 793 -9.99 -17.85 -43.72
CA ARG A 793 -9.06 -18.38 -44.73
C ARG A 793 -8.53 -19.78 -44.41
N TRP A 794 -8.52 -20.16 -43.13
CA TRP A 794 -8.03 -21.43 -42.59
C TRP A 794 -8.85 -21.89 -41.36
N PRO A 795 -10.16 -22.17 -41.50
CA PRO A 795 -11.02 -22.55 -40.38
C PRO A 795 -10.51 -23.79 -39.62
N GLU A 796 -9.90 -24.73 -40.34
CA GLU A 796 -9.34 -25.98 -39.80
C GLU A 796 -8.11 -25.76 -38.87
N LYS A 797 -7.50 -24.57 -38.90
CA LYS A 797 -6.19 -24.28 -38.26
C LYS A 797 -6.30 -23.39 -37.02
N LEU A 798 -7.51 -23.11 -36.54
CA LEU A 798 -7.77 -22.26 -35.36
C LEU A 798 -7.15 -22.79 -34.05
N GLN A 799 -6.95 -24.11 -33.96
CA GLN A 799 -6.36 -24.81 -32.81
C GLN A 799 -4.95 -25.34 -33.08
N ALA A 800 -4.37 -25.06 -34.25
CA ALA A 800 -3.04 -25.56 -34.59
C ALA A 800 -1.93 -24.70 -33.96
N ASP A 801 -0.90 -25.37 -33.46
CA ASP A 801 0.31 -24.76 -32.89
C ASP A 801 1.14 -24.08 -34.01
N PRO A 802 1.62 -22.83 -33.83
CA PRO A 802 2.44 -22.13 -34.82
C PRO A 802 3.79 -22.79 -35.17
N GLY A 803 4.22 -23.85 -34.47
CA GLY A 803 5.51 -24.49 -34.70
C GLY A 803 6.70 -23.65 -34.17
N PRO A 804 7.93 -24.19 -34.23
CA PRO A 804 9.12 -23.49 -33.74
C PRO A 804 9.46 -22.24 -34.56
N ASP A 805 10.19 -21.31 -33.94
CA ASP A 805 10.50 -20.02 -34.56
C ASP A 805 11.56 -20.13 -35.66
N ASP A 806 11.26 -19.72 -36.90
CA ASP A 806 12.21 -19.64 -38.01
C ASP A 806 13.16 -18.41 -37.92
N ALA A 807 13.07 -17.60 -36.86
CA ALA A 807 13.94 -16.45 -36.68
C ALA A 807 15.40 -16.89 -36.39
N ALA A 808 16.27 -16.72 -37.39
CA ALA A 808 17.71 -16.79 -37.21
C ALA A 808 18.12 -15.90 -36.01
N PRO A 809 19.00 -16.38 -35.10
CA PRO A 809 19.48 -15.56 -34.01
C PRO A 809 20.25 -14.35 -34.57
N GLY A 810 19.86 -13.15 -34.14
CA GLY A 810 20.66 -11.94 -34.30
C GLY A 810 20.39 -11.11 -35.54
N ARG A 811 19.17 -10.54 -35.68
CA ARG A 811 19.07 -9.29 -36.43
C ARG A 811 19.74 -8.23 -35.57
N LYS A 812 20.86 -7.67 -36.02
CA LYS A 812 21.48 -6.53 -35.36
C LYS A 812 20.44 -5.42 -35.24
N PHE A 813 20.22 -4.93 -34.02
CA PHE A 813 19.39 -3.74 -33.86
C PHE A 813 20.00 -2.59 -34.70
N PRO A 814 19.22 -1.60 -35.18
CA PRO A 814 19.74 -0.49 -35.99
C PRO A 814 20.94 0.27 -35.38
N TRP A 815 21.20 0.08 -34.09
CA TRP A 815 22.24 0.72 -33.30
C TRP A 815 23.42 -0.20 -32.89
N GLU A 816 23.45 -1.44 -33.40
CA GLU A 816 24.52 -2.47 -33.27
C GLU A 816 25.32 -2.66 -34.57
#